data_AF-A0A239C6L8-F1
#
_entry.id   AF-A0A239C6L8-F1
#
_cell.length_a   1.000
_cell.length_b   1.000
_cell.length_c   1.000
_cell.angle_alpha   90.00
_cell.angle_beta   90.00
_cell.angle_gamma   90.00
#
_symmetry.space_group_name_H-M   'P 1'
#
loop_
_entity.id
_entity.type
_entity.pdbx_description
1 polymer ?
#
loop_
_entity_poly.entity_id
_entity_poly.type
_entity_poly.pdbx_seq_one_letter_code
_entity_poly.pdbx_strand_id
1 'polypeptide(L)'
;MARVPAIEGRQVQLAGTGAQGFSMRAPDVSGLTRGLEQAENGVMREVQKQREEAETAQVKEAARAYDEYEQDLKFNPETGLYTRKGKNAADITNIGTAELDTKYDEIASGIQNERVKKRFDDYRLAKRAQFGQEFNRYEFQQNQVYKDEVDAGSLETTLQGAALYYNQPEKIAQYQQQAAALVKSRAQRKGTAEELTQAELLKTNSSMMTGVIQRLANDDPYKAKSYFEQQQGGMTAEDQVRVDNLISREIKSREIEAKQLQAIGRAELSSRVSDASAAYLSGFDYENPPSQAEFIAGYGAEDGAKRYEQFVKAQGLGRAIQSIASASPEERQQIINDFNPAKDGVASAGFQQDAKLYGTLINAASRLGSEMQSDPAQYVAARSQIVKRAAQGLSSGDPADADAYANATIAEQQRLGVASPKLLTDNQAASIAASFSNTTDGGDNAAKMIEQLQGQWGKHWPQVFSQLQGKLPGAALVIGTGVDQQTASTLARIAPIKTADLKKGLDSTDTTEAKRTLNDRFAEFRNTLAGQAGGERTFTTLYDEAERLTYAYMRQGKSYADAAELATKSLIDDKYTIKGSWRAPKQLDADIIEDGAEKFIDAIDPSTIAFAVPSGVSEDFAKERVKAALSKDAYWVTAPDESGLALYYGGGAVLDKEGNPIIQGWDDLAGESAKVPSLFDRFNEGREKMINAEKQRLSGQGAEQ
;
A
#
# COMPACT_ATOMS: atom_id res chain seq x y z
N MET A 1 -27.32 15.26 52.31
CA MET A 1 -28.18 15.14 53.52
C MET A 1 -27.42 14.35 54.55
N ALA A 2 -26.98 15.00 55.63
CA ALA A 2 -26.25 14.41 56.73
C ALA A 2 -27.21 13.72 57.71
N ARG A 3 -26.82 12.57 58.26
CA ARG A 3 -27.41 11.99 59.47
C ARG A 3 -26.31 11.41 60.35
N VAL A 4 -26.14 12.02 61.51
CA VAL A 4 -25.35 11.55 62.66
C VAL A 4 -26.23 10.60 63.48
N PRO A 5 -25.67 9.55 64.08
CA PRO A 5 -26.25 8.94 65.28
C PRO A 5 -25.45 9.32 66.53
N ALA A 6 -26.17 9.87 67.50
CA ALA A 6 -25.79 9.95 68.92
C ALA A 6 -26.10 8.62 69.63
N ILE A 7 -25.85 8.57 70.95
CA ILE A 7 -26.20 7.56 72.00
C ILE A 7 -24.91 6.91 72.57
N GLU A 8 -24.62 6.81 73.88
CA GLU A 8 -25.33 7.10 75.13
C GLU A 8 -24.30 7.14 76.28
N GLY A 9 -24.59 7.92 77.33
CA GLY A 9 -23.85 7.88 78.58
C GLY A 9 -24.27 6.71 79.48
N ARG A 10 -23.37 6.31 80.38
CA ARG A 10 -23.72 5.53 81.58
C ARG A 10 -22.89 6.00 82.77
N GLN A 11 -23.59 6.50 83.79
CA GLN A 11 -23.09 6.85 85.11
C GLN A 11 -22.98 5.64 86.05
N VAL A 12 -22.44 5.94 87.24
CA VAL A 12 -22.63 5.37 88.59
C VAL A 12 -21.68 4.23 88.99
N GLN A 13 -20.76 4.50 89.94
CA GLN A 13 -20.99 4.22 91.37
C GLN A 13 -19.85 4.73 92.27
N LEU A 14 -20.23 5.61 93.20
CA LEU A 14 -19.52 5.94 94.44
C LEU A 14 -20.39 5.40 95.59
N ALA A 15 -19.80 4.62 96.49
CA ALA A 15 -20.18 4.39 97.88
C ALA A 15 -18.97 3.69 98.53
N GLY A 16 -18.29 4.23 99.55
CA GLY A 16 -18.77 4.45 100.93
C GLY A 16 -18.41 3.19 101.73
N THR A 17 -17.80 3.19 102.93
CA THR A 17 -17.81 4.11 104.08
C THR A 17 -16.85 3.53 105.13
N GLY A 18 -16.47 4.34 106.14
CA GLY A 18 -15.77 3.84 107.34
C GLY A 18 -15.41 4.95 108.32
N ALA A 19 -16.41 5.47 109.02
CA ALA A 19 -16.28 6.47 110.08
C ALA A 19 -15.76 5.85 111.40
N GLN A 20 -15.24 6.69 112.32
CA GLN A 20 -15.75 6.81 113.70
C GLN A 20 -14.98 7.83 114.55
N GLY A 21 -15.74 8.64 115.32
CA GLY A 21 -15.41 8.91 116.73
C GLY A 21 -15.02 10.33 117.16
N PHE A 22 -16.02 11.15 117.53
CA PHE A 22 -16.22 11.90 118.80
C PHE A 22 -14.99 12.14 119.74
N SER A 23 -14.83 13.22 120.53
CA SER A 23 -15.66 14.37 120.95
C SER A 23 -14.85 15.39 121.80
N MET A 24 -15.38 16.62 121.86
CA MET A 24 -15.48 17.54 123.01
C MET A 24 -14.27 18.10 123.79
N ARG A 25 -14.14 19.44 123.67
CA ARG A 25 -14.44 20.48 124.70
C ARG A 25 -13.45 20.69 125.88
N ALA A 26 -12.70 21.79 125.72
CA ALA A 26 -12.25 22.85 126.66
C ALA A 26 -12.00 22.56 128.16
N PRO A 27 -10.98 23.24 128.71
CA PRO A 27 -11.19 24.00 129.92
C PRO A 27 -10.90 25.51 129.76
N ASP A 28 -11.80 26.25 130.38
CA ASP A 28 -11.79 27.66 130.71
C ASP A 28 -10.77 27.99 131.82
N VAL A 29 -10.50 29.28 132.00
CA VAL A 29 -9.64 29.92 132.99
C VAL A 29 -9.94 29.51 134.45
N SER A 30 -8.90 29.11 135.18
CA SER A 30 -8.64 29.55 136.58
C SER A 30 -7.36 28.89 137.12
N GLY A 31 -6.41 29.69 137.64
CA GLY A 31 -5.35 29.16 138.50
C GLY A 31 -3.89 29.51 138.15
N LEU A 32 -3.62 30.73 137.68
CA LEU A 32 -2.35 31.39 138.00
C LEU A 32 -2.59 32.43 139.11
N THR A 33 -2.97 31.95 140.29
CA THR A 33 -2.46 32.42 141.59
C THR A 33 -1.04 31.90 141.82
N ARG A 34 -0.19 31.99 140.80
CA ARG A 34 1.28 31.80 140.87
C ARG A 34 1.96 32.83 139.98
N GLY A 35 1.50 34.08 140.15
CA GLY A 35 2.01 35.23 139.44
C GLY A 35 3.53 35.35 139.56
N LEU A 36 4.07 36.06 138.57
CA LEU A 36 5.29 36.86 138.70
C LEU A 36 6.64 36.11 138.70
N GLU A 37 6.78 34.97 138.01
CA GLU A 37 8.12 34.38 137.71
C GLU A 37 8.34 33.92 136.24
N GLN A 38 7.38 34.08 135.32
CA GLN A 38 7.49 33.64 133.91
C GLN A 38 7.65 34.78 132.88
N ALA A 39 8.29 35.89 133.26
CA ALA A 39 8.58 36.99 132.34
C ALA A 39 9.97 36.90 131.64
N GLU A 40 10.85 35.97 132.03
CA GLU A 40 12.20 35.83 131.43
C GLU A 40 12.38 34.63 130.46
N ASN A 41 11.47 33.63 130.45
CA ASN A 41 11.59 32.43 129.58
C ASN A 41 10.67 32.39 128.34
N GLY A 42 9.83 33.41 128.12
CA GLY A 42 8.96 33.52 126.94
C GLY A 42 9.65 34.06 125.68
N VAL A 43 10.67 34.92 125.84
CA VAL A 43 11.42 35.52 124.72
C VAL A 43 12.34 34.48 124.04
N MET A 44 12.94 33.57 124.81
CA MET A 44 13.86 32.56 124.26
C MET A 44 13.15 31.47 123.43
N ARG A 45 11.90 31.10 123.75
CA ARG A 45 11.12 30.14 122.94
C ARG A 45 10.58 30.75 121.66
N GLU A 46 10.18 32.01 121.68
CA GLU A 46 9.72 32.72 120.47
C GLU A 46 10.90 32.97 119.50
N VAL A 47 12.09 33.30 120.01
CA VAL A 47 13.31 33.43 119.20
C VAL A 47 13.76 32.08 118.62
N GLN A 48 13.61 30.97 119.35
CA GLN A 48 13.90 29.63 118.81
C GLN A 48 12.91 29.21 117.72
N LYS A 49 11.61 29.47 117.90
CA LYS A 49 10.58 29.18 116.90
C LYS A 49 10.78 29.99 115.62
N GLN A 50 11.07 31.30 115.73
CA GLN A 50 11.36 32.13 114.55
C GLN A 50 12.66 31.70 113.83
N ARG A 51 13.67 31.23 114.57
CA ARG A 51 14.86 30.62 113.97
C ARG A 51 14.54 29.33 113.21
N GLU A 52 13.72 28.43 113.77
CA GLU A 52 13.31 27.19 113.09
C GLU A 52 12.44 27.44 111.86
N GLU A 53 11.57 28.46 111.90
CA GLU A 53 10.78 28.91 110.75
C GLU A 53 11.69 29.49 109.65
N ALA A 54 12.69 30.31 110.01
CA ALA A 54 13.68 30.84 109.06
C ALA A 54 14.55 29.74 108.45
N GLU A 55 15.05 28.79 109.25
CA GLU A 55 15.80 27.62 108.76
C GLU A 55 14.96 26.77 107.80
N THR A 56 13.69 26.54 108.14
CA THR A 56 12.77 25.77 107.28
C THR A 56 12.47 26.50 105.97
N ALA A 57 12.35 27.83 105.99
CA ALA A 57 12.21 28.63 104.78
C ALA A 57 13.44 28.52 103.86
N GLN A 58 14.66 28.55 104.42
CA GLN A 58 15.90 28.37 103.66
C GLN A 58 16.01 26.97 103.03
N VAL A 59 15.63 25.91 103.74
CA VAL A 59 15.58 24.54 103.16
C VAL A 59 14.58 24.49 102.00
N LYS A 60 13.41 25.13 102.14
CA LYS A 60 12.38 25.18 101.08
C LYS A 60 12.83 25.95 99.86
N GLU A 61 13.58 27.04 100.03
CA GLU A 61 14.13 27.83 98.92
C GLU A 61 15.18 27.03 98.14
N ALA A 62 16.12 26.40 98.85
CA ALA A 62 17.12 25.51 98.26
C ALA A 62 16.46 24.32 97.53
N ALA A 63 15.46 23.70 98.15
CA ALA A 63 14.67 22.62 97.55
C ALA A 63 13.92 23.07 96.29
N ARG A 64 13.35 24.29 96.27
CA ARG A 64 12.66 24.84 95.10
C ARG A 64 13.62 25.03 93.93
N ALA A 65 14.78 25.66 94.17
CA ALA A 65 15.78 25.87 93.12
C ALA A 65 16.31 24.54 92.54
N TYR A 66 16.50 23.54 93.40
CA TYR A 66 16.90 22.19 92.98
C TYR A 66 15.79 21.50 92.15
N ASP A 67 14.53 21.58 92.59
CA ASP A 67 13.38 21.02 91.89
C ASP A 67 13.12 21.69 90.52
N GLU A 68 13.28 23.02 90.44
CA GLU A 68 13.15 23.78 89.18
C GLU A 68 14.18 23.30 88.16
N TYR A 69 15.44 23.13 88.58
CA TYR A 69 16.48 22.59 87.71
C TYR A 69 16.25 21.12 87.35
N GLU A 70 15.83 20.29 88.32
CA GLU A 70 15.44 18.90 88.06
C GLU A 70 14.34 18.83 86.99
N GLN A 71 13.32 19.69 87.05
CA GLN A 71 12.24 19.74 86.07
C GLN A 71 12.73 20.16 84.68
N ASP A 72 13.56 21.20 84.59
CA ASP A 72 14.15 21.63 83.31
C ASP A 72 15.02 20.52 82.70
N LEU A 73 15.92 19.93 83.49
CA LEU A 73 16.76 18.82 83.07
C LEU A 73 15.95 17.62 82.54
N LYS A 74 14.76 17.36 83.11
CA LYS A 74 13.86 16.30 82.61
C LYS A 74 13.15 16.70 81.33
N PHE A 75 12.49 17.86 81.32
CA PHE A 75 11.41 18.17 80.39
C PHE A 75 11.69 19.31 79.42
N ASN A 76 12.88 19.92 79.45
CA ASN A 76 13.24 20.94 78.47
C ASN A 76 13.06 20.37 77.04
N PRO A 77 12.30 21.05 76.16
CA PRO A 77 11.95 20.51 74.85
C PRO A 77 13.15 20.37 73.90
N GLU A 78 14.24 21.11 74.16
CA GLU A 78 15.45 21.09 73.33
C GLU A 78 16.57 20.27 73.96
N THR A 79 16.75 20.37 75.28
CA THR A 79 17.92 19.80 75.98
C THR A 79 17.57 18.73 77.03
N GLY A 80 16.28 18.54 77.33
CA GLY A 80 15.82 17.68 78.41
C GLY A 80 16.10 16.21 78.14
N LEU A 81 16.34 15.42 79.19
CA LEU A 81 16.72 14.01 79.05
C LEU A 81 15.66 13.15 78.37
N TYR A 82 14.37 13.50 78.49
CA TYR A 82 13.28 12.78 77.79
C TYR A 82 13.27 12.97 76.27
N THR A 83 14.03 13.93 75.74
CA THR A 83 14.20 14.11 74.28
C THR A 83 15.15 13.06 73.67
N ARG A 84 16.01 12.46 74.50
CA ARG A 84 17.00 11.47 74.08
C ARG A 84 16.35 10.08 73.97
N LYS A 85 16.17 9.61 72.74
CA LYS A 85 15.50 8.33 72.43
C LYS A 85 16.44 7.29 71.82
N GLY A 86 16.05 6.02 71.88
CA GLY A 86 16.80 4.90 71.30
C GLY A 86 18.25 4.87 71.80
N LYS A 87 19.22 4.80 70.89
CA LYS A 87 20.65 4.78 71.21
C LYS A 87 21.12 6.02 71.99
N ASN A 88 20.50 7.18 71.75
CA ASN A 88 20.89 8.44 72.40
C ASN A 88 20.48 8.51 73.88
N ALA A 89 19.61 7.60 74.32
CA ALA A 89 19.20 7.45 75.71
C ALA A 89 20.22 6.69 76.58
N ALA A 90 21.32 6.20 76.00
CA ALA A 90 22.34 5.50 76.76
C ALA A 90 23.01 6.44 77.78
N ASP A 91 23.21 5.95 78.99
CA ASP A 91 23.92 6.62 80.10
C ASP A 91 23.24 7.90 80.63
N ILE A 92 22.03 8.22 80.17
CA ILE A 92 21.30 9.44 80.60
C ILE A 92 21.02 9.46 82.10
N THR A 93 20.95 8.30 82.74
CA THR A 93 20.78 8.20 84.19
C THR A 93 22.01 8.75 84.93
N ASN A 94 23.21 8.38 84.51
CA ASN A 94 24.46 8.82 85.14
C ASN A 94 24.73 10.29 84.81
N ILE A 95 24.50 10.70 83.55
CA ILE A 95 24.61 12.09 83.12
C ILE A 95 23.67 12.98 83.96
N GLY A 96 22.39 12.62 84.03
CA GLY A 96 21.40 13.41 84.75
C GLY A 96 21.67 13.49 86.25
N THR A 97 22.14 12.40 86.87
CA THR A 97 22.49 12.42 88.30
C THR A 97 23.75 13.25 88.59
N ALA A 98 24.74 13.27 87.70
CA ALA A 98 25.92 14.13 87.84
C ALA A 98 25.59 15.63 87.70
N GLU A 99 24.69 15.99 86.79
CA GLU A 99 24.18 17.35 86.64
C GLU A 99 23.43 17.82 87.89
N LEU A 100 22.58 16.95 88.46
CA LEU A 100 21.92 17.21 89.74
C LEU A 100 22.90 17.36 90.90
N ASP A 101 23.95 16.54 90.96
CA ASP A 101 25.00 16.62 91.98
C ASP A 101 25.75 17.95 91.89
N THR A 102 26.06 18.39 90.67
CA THR A 102 26.67 19.70 90.41
C THR A 102 25.76 20.85 90.87
N LYS A 103 24.46 20.78 90.55
CA LYS A 103 23.48 21.79 90.99
C LYS A 103 23.34 21.83 92.51
N TYR A 104 23.40 20.67 93.16
CA TYR A 104 23.40 20.60 94.61
C TYR A 104 24.61 21.33 95.22
N ASP A 105 25.82 21.06 94.72
CA ASP A 105 27.05 21.70 95.23
C ASP A 105 26.99 23.23 95.10
N GLU A 106 26.44 23.73 93.99
CA GLU A 106 26.20 25.16 93.76
C GLU A 106 25.28 25.76 94.83
N ILE A 107 24.11 25.15 95.06
CA ILE A 107 23.13 25.63 96.06
C ILE A 107 23.69 25.51 97.48
N ALA A 108 24.33 24.38 97.81
CA ALA A 108 24.85 24.08 99.14
C ALA A 108 26.00 25.01 99.57
N SER A 109 26.77 25.56 98.61
CA SER A 109 27.83 26.53 98.87
C SER A 109 27.30 27.86 99.48
N GLY A 110 26.04 28.20 99.21
CA GLY A 110 25.37 29.39 99.74
C GLY A 110 24.77 29.22 101.14
N ILE A 111 24.73 27.98 101.67
CA ILE A 111 24.08 27.67 102.95
C ILE A 111 25.12 27.70 104.08
N GLN A 112 25.06 28.75 104.92
CA GLN A 112 25.99 28.92 106.07
C GLN A 112 25.58 28.10 107.32
N ASN A 113 24.30 27.74 107.44
CA ASN A 113 23.79 27.01 108.61
C ASN A 113 23.86 25.49 108.40
N GLU A 114 24.67 24.82 109.21
CA GLU A 114 24.90 23.36 109.11
C GLU A 114 23.62 22.53 109.25
N ARG A 115 22.65 22.97 110.08
CA ARG A 115 21.36 22.28 110.23
C ARG A 115 20.50 22.40 108.96
N VAL A 116 20.52 23.54 108.30
CA VAL A 116 19.83 23.78 107.01
C VAL A 116 20.49 22.93 105.92
N LYS A 117 21.83 22.93 105.86
CA LYS A 117 22.59 22.15 104.89
C LYS A 117 22.29 20.65 105.01
N LYS A 118 22.28 20.11 106.23
CA LYS A 118 21.94 18.69 106.47
C LYS A 118 20.52 18.34 106.02
N ARG A 119 19.52 19.17 106.34
CA ARG A 119 18.13 18.94 105.91
C ARG A 119 17.95 19.02 104.40
N PHE A 120 18.70 19.89 103.73
CA PHE A 120 18.72 19.97 102.27
C PHE A 120 19.44 18.77 101.64
N ASP A 121 20.51 18.28 102.26
CA ASP A 121 21.21 17.05 101.83
C ASP A 121 20.28 15.83 101.88
N ASP A 122 19.58 15.62 103.01
CA ASP A 122 18.59 14.55 103.15
C ASP A 122 17.49 14.64 102.07
N TYR A 123 17.02 15.84 101.76
CA TYR A 123 16.04 16.10 100.69
C TYR A 123 16.59 15.75 99.31
N ARG A 124 17.80 16.23 98.98
CA ARG A 124 18.46 15.96 97.69
C ARG A 124 18.76 14.48 97.51
N LEU A 125 19.20 13.76 98.54
CA LEU A 125 19.46 12.32 98.43
C LEU A 125 18.18 11.55 98.07
N ALA A 126 17.04 11.91 98.67
CA ALA A 126 15.75 11.33 98.31
C ALA A 126 15.35 11.63 96.86
N LYS A 127 15.51 12.89 96.41
CA LYS A 127 15.22 13.30 95.03
C LYS A 127 16.13 12.64 94.00
N ARG A 128 17.44 12.62 94.26
CA ARG A 128 18.42 11.95 93.41
C ARG A 128 18.13 10.46 93.26
N ALA A 129 17.74 9.79 94.34
CA ALA A 129 17.34 8.38 94.29
C ALA A 129 16.08 8.18 93.42
N GLN A 130 15.07 9.05 93.58
CA GLN A 130 13.86 9.01 92.76
C GLN A 130 14.16 9.25 91.27
N PHE A 131 14.97 10.27 90.96
CA PHE A 131 15.43 10.57 89.61
C PHE A 131 16.18 9.39 88.98
N GLY A 132 17.13 8.80 89.73
CA GLY A 132 17.90 7.66 89.27
C GLY A 132 17.02 6.46 88.92
N GLN A 133 15.99 6.17 89.73
CA GLN A 133 15.05 5.09 89.44
C GLN A 133 14.19 5.35 88.19
N GLU A 134 13.74 6.60 88.00
CA GLU A 134 12.95 7.02 86.85
C GLU A 134 13.75 6.87 85.55
N PHE A 135 14.94 7.46 85.49
CA PHE A 135 15.76 7.45 84.28
C PHE A 135 16.40 6.09 84.01
N ASN A 136 16.69 5.28 85.03
CA ASN A 136 17.14 3.91 84.81
C ASN A 136 16.09 3.07 84.07
N ARG A 137 14.80 3.23 84.44
CA ARG A 137 13.69 2.55 83.74
C ARG A 137 13.51 3.08 82.32
N TYR A 138 13.56 4.40 82.13
CA TYR A 138 13.42 5.02 80.82
C TYR A 138 14.58 4.63 79.88
N GLU A 139 15.82 4.72 80.36
CA GLU A 139 17.02 4.26 79.65
C GLU A 139 16.92 2.79 79.25
N PHE A 140 16.48 1.91 80.16
CA PHE A 140 16.24 0.51 79.86
C PHE A 140 15.19 0.34 78.74
N GLN A 141 14.06 1.04 78.81
CA GLN A 141 13.02 0.99 77.78
C GLN A 141 13.53 1.48 76.42
N GLN A 142 14.24 2.61 76.37
CA GLN A 142 14.80 3.15 75.13
C GLN A 142 15.87 2.24 74.53
N ASN A 143 16.70 1.61 75.37
CA ASN A 143 17.66 0.60 74.92
C ASN A 143 16.98 -0.62 74.28
N GLN A 144 15.80 -1.02 74.77
CA GLN A 144 15.03 -2.11 74.14
C GLN A 144 14.43 -1.68 72.79
N VAL A 145 13.90 -0.45 72.69
CA VAL A 145 13.40 0.13 71.42
C VAL A 145 14.52 0.16 70.37
N TYR A 146 15.70 0.64 70.73
CA TYR A 146 16.86 0.67 69.81
C TYR A 146 17.22 -0.72 69.28
N LYS A 147 17.29 -1.74 70.15
CA LYS A 147 17.58 -3.12 69.72
C LYS A 147 16.52 -3.66 68.77
N ASP A 148 15.25 -3.32 69.00
CA ASP A 148 14.15 -3.74 68.12
C ASP A 148 14.22 -3.08 66.74
N GLU A 149 14.60 -1.81 66.66
CA GLU A 149 14.82 -1.09 65.40
C GLU A 149 16.01 -1.67 64.62
N VAL A 150 17.12 -1.97 65.30
CA VAL A 150 18.29 -2.62 64.68
C VAL A 150 17.94 -3.99 64.13
N ASP A 151 17.20 -4.81 64.87
CA ASP A 151 16.75 -6.11 64.40
C ASP A 151 15.82 -5.98 63.19
N ALA A 152 14.90 -5.01 63.21
CA ALA A 152 13.99 -4.76 62.09
C ALA A 152 14.73 -4.35 60.81
N GLY A 153 15.67 -3.41 60.90
CA GLY A 153 16.48 -2.99 59.74
C GLY A 153 17.41 -4.09 59.24
N SER A 154 17.97 -4.90 60.14
CA SER A 154 18.78 -6.08 59.78
C SER A 154 17.93 -7.14 59.07
N LEU A 155 16.71 -7.37 59.55
CA LEU A 155 15.78 -8.29 58.93
C LEU A 155 15.37 -7.81 57.54
N GLU A 156 15.02 -6.53 57.38
CA GLU A 156 14.70 -5.94 56.07
C GLU A 156 15.85 -6.12 55.07
N THR A 157 17.09 -5.81 55.49
CA THR A 157 18.28 -5.98 54.66
C THR A 157 18.47 -7.44 54.23
N THR A 158 18.20 -8.38 55.14
CA THR A 158 18.28 -9.82 54.88
C THR A 158 17.25 -10.26 53.85
N LEU A 159 16.00 -9.80 53.99
CA LEU A 159 14.91 -10.10 53.05
C LEU A 159 15.20 -9.52 51.66
N GLN A 160 15.67 -8.28 51.59
CA GLN A 160 16.09 -7.64 50.34
C GLN A 160 17.27 -8.37 49.70
N GLY A 161 18.24 -8.80 50.51
CA GLY A 161 19.37 -9.62 50.07
C GLY A 161 18.91 -10.89 49.37
N ALA A 162 17.99 -11.65 49.97
CA ALA A 162 17.44 -12.84 49.33
C ALA A 162 16.78 -12.52 47.97
N ALA A 163 15.99 -11.45 47.89
CA ALA A 163 15.36 -11.02 46.64
C ALA A 163 16.37 -10.54 45.58
N LEU A 164 17.51 -9.95 45.97
CA LEU A 164 18.59 -9.57 45.05
C LEU A 164 19.26 -10.80 44.45
N TYR A 165 19.49 -11.84 45.25
CA TYR A 165 20.09 -13.10 44.83
C TYR A 165 19.03 -14.16 44.49
N TYR A 166 17.90 -13.74 43.91
CA TYR A 166 16.73 -14.58 43.62
C TYR A 166 17.02 -15.81 42.73
N ASN A 167 18.10 -15.77 41.95
CA ASN A 167 18.53 -16.85 41.06
C ASN A 167 19.62 -17.75 41.67
N GLN A 168 19.97 -17.57 42.95
CA GLN A 168 21.01 -18.34 43.65
C GLN A 168 20.42 -19.05 44.88
N PRO A 169 19.97 -20.32 44.74
CA PRO A 169 19.33 -21.07 45.83
C PRO A 169 20.16 -21.13 47.12
N GLU A 170 21.48 -21.29 46.99
CA GLU A 170 22.39 -21.34 48.15
C GLU A 170 22.42 -20.02 48.93
N LYS A 171 22.38 -18.87 48.23
CA LYS A 171 22.33 -17.55 48.86
C LYS A 171 20.99 -17.31 49.54
N ILE A 172 19.89 -17.71 48.90
CA ILE A 172 18.55 -17.60 49.49
C ILE A 172 18.48 -18.40 50.79
N ALA A 173 18.99 -19.64 50.80
CA ALA A 173 19.06 -20.46 52.01
C ALA A 173 19.90 -19.81 53.12
N GLN A 174 21.03 -19.17 52.77
CA GLN A 174 21.84 -18.41 53.74
C GLN A 174 21.04 -17.25 54.35
N TYR A 175 20.36 -16.44 53.54
CA TYR A 175 19.53 -15.34 54.04
C TYR A 175 18.33 -15.84 54.86
N GLN A 176 17.75 -16.98 54.51
CA GLN A 176 16.69 -17.63 55.29
C GLN A 176 17.16 -17.97 56.70
N GLN A 177 18.35 -18.56 56.82
CA GLN A 177 18.95 -18.92 58.10
C GLN A 177 19.28 -17.67 58.93
N GLN A 178 19.80 -16.62 58.30
CA GLN A 178 20.08 -15.34 58.95
C GLN A 178 18.80 -14.68 59.48
N ALA A 179 17.74 -14.64 58.67
CA ALA A 179 16.44 -14.10 59.08
C ALA A 179 15.85 -14.90 60.25
N ALA A 180 15.93 -16.22 60.21
CA ALA A 180 15.47 -17.08 61.29
C ALA A 180 16.25 -16.86 62.58
N ALA A 181 17.57 -16.67 62.50
CA ALA A 181 18.41 -16.38 63.65
C ALA A 181 18.06 -15.02 64.31
N LEU A 182 17.82 -13.98 63.49
CA LEU A 182 17.40 -12.66 63.97
C LEU A 182 16.05 -12.74 64.70
N VAL A 183 15.06 -13.41 64.12
CA VAL A 183 13.73 -13.60 64.74
C VAL A 183 13.85 -14.35 66.07
N LYS A 184 14.60 -15.46 66.11
CA LYS A 184 14.80 -16.25 67.34
C LYS A 184 15.54 -15.45 68.42
N SER A 185 16.59 -14.72 68.06
CA SER A 185 17.35 -13.90 69.01
C SER A 185 16.48 -12.79 69.61
N ARG A 186 15.62 -12.16 68.80
CA ARG A 186 14.66 -11.16 69.25
C ARG A 186 13.60 -11.76 70.18
N ALA A 187 13.06 -12.92 69.83
CA ALA A 187 12.08 -13.65 70.65
C ALA A 187 12.66 -14.01 72.03
N GLN A 188 13.90 -14.52 72.08
CA GLN A 188 14.61 -14.82 73.33
C GLN A 188 14.78 -13.58 74.22
N ARG A 189 15.18 -12.45 73.64
CA ARG A 189 15.35 -11.18 74.36
C ARG A 189 14.02 -10.68 74.96
N LYS A 190 12.90 -10.97 74.31
CA LYS A 190 11.55 -10.51 74.72
C LYS A 190 10.78 -11.53 75.57
N GLY A 191 11.28 -12.76 75.71
CA GLY A 191 10.53 -13.84 76.36
C GLY A 191 9.25 -14.21 75.61
N THR A 192 9.26 -14.13 74.27
CA THR A 192 8.12 -14.48 73.42
C THR A 192 7.84 -15.98 73.46
N ALA A 193 6.55 -16.37 73.47
CA ALA A 193 6.14 -17.77 73.42
C ALA A 193 6.61 -18.47 72.12
N GLU A 194 6.84 -19.78 72.19
CA GLU A 194 7.37 -20.55 71.05
C GLU A 194 6.40 -20.54 69.86
N GLU A 195 5.09 -20.65 70.08
CA GLU A 195 4.08 -20.64 69.02
C GLU A 195 4.06 -19.31 68.27
N LEU A 196 4.20 -18.20 68.98
CA LEU A 196 4.29 -16.87 68.37
C LEU A 196 5.60 -16.69 67.60
N THR A 197 6.69 -17.28 68.08
CA THR A 197 7.99 -17.27 67.39
C THR A 197 7.91 -18.06 66.07
N GLN A 198 7.28 -19.23 66.07
CA GLN A 198 7.06 -20.01 64.85
C GLN A 198 6.16 -19.29 63.84
N ALA A 199 5.12 -18.60 64.32
CA ALA A 199 4.29 -17.76 63.45
C ALA A 199 5.07 -16.58 62.83
N GLU A 200 5.95 -15.93 63.60
CA GLU A 200 6.81 -14.85 63.10
C GLU A 200 7.87 -15.37 62.11
N LEU A 201 8.42 -16.57 62.33
CA LEU A 201 9.32 -17.24 61.38
C LEU A 201 8.61 -17.55 60.06
N LEU A 202 7.39 -18.11 60.11
CA LEU A 202 6.60 -18.39 58.92
C LEU A 202 6.31 -17.10 58.14
N LYS A 203 5.88 -16.03 58.83
CA LYS A 203 5.60 -14.73 58.21
C LYS A 203 6.85 -14.12 57.57
N THR A 204 7.99 -14.21 58.25
CA THR A 204 9.29 -13.72 57.76
C THR A 204 9.73 -14.49 56.52
N ASN A 205 9.66 -15.82 56.56
CA ASN A 205 10.00 -16.69 55.45
C ASN A 205 9.08 -16.44 54.24
N SER A 206 7.77 -16.31 54.49
CA SER A 206 6.78 -15.97 53.49
C SER A 206 7.08 -14.64 52.80
N SER A 207 7.45 -13.61 53.57
CA SER A 207 7.83 -12.29 53.04
C SER A 207 9.10 -12.37 52.17
N MET A 208 10.10 -13.14 52.60
CA MET A 208 11.33 -13.37 51.84
C MET A 208 11.05 -14.06 50.51
N MET A 209 10.31 -15.18 50.57
CA MET A 209 9.95 -15.96 49.39
C MET A 209 9.11 -15.17 48.41
N THR A 210 8.18 -14.34 48.90
CA THR A 210 7.39 -13.43 48.05
C THR A 210 8.30 -12.48 47.28
N GLY A 211 9.30 -11.87 47.93
CA GLY A 211 10.26 -10.99 47.26
C GLY A 211 11.11 -11.70 46.20
N VAL A 212 11.60 -12.90 46.51
CA VAL A 212 12.34 -13.76 45.56
C VAL A 212 11.46 -14.13 44.36
N ILE A 213 10.25 -14.60 44.61
CA ILE A 213 9.33 -15.05 43.56
C ILE A 213 8.87 -13.89 42.69
N GLN A 214 8.66 -12.70 43.27
CA GLN A 214 8.34 -11.51 42.47
C GLN A 214 9.46 -11.17 41.48
N ARG A 215 10.73 -11.30 41.89
CA ARG A 215 11.88 -11.09 41.00
C ARG A 215 11.99 -12.20 39.95
N LEU A 216 11.83 -13.46 40.35
CA LEU A 216 11.79 -14.59 39.43
C LEU A 216 10.67 -14.46 38.40
N ALA A 217 9.46 -14.06 38.82
CA ALA A 217 8.29 -13.99 37.94
C ALA A 217 8.48 -12.95 36.84
N ASN A 218 9.08 -11.80 37.17
CA ASN A 218 9.40 -10.77 36.20
C ASN A 218 10.42 -11.23 35.14
N ASP A 219 11.39 -12.07 35.55
CA ASP A 219 12.45 -12.59 34.66
C ASP A 219 11.97 -13.81 33.86
N ASP A 220 11.50 -14.84 34.56
CA ASP A 220 11.03 -16.11 34.03
C ASP A 220 9.86 -16.64 34.88
N PRO A 221 8.60 -16.37 34.48
CA PRO A 221 7.43 -16.76 35.26
C PRO A 221 7.23 -18.28 35.35
N TYR A 222 7.82 -19.06 34.44
CA TYR A 222 7.77 -20.53 34.50
C TYR A 222 8.74 -21.06 35.56
N LYS A 223 9.94 -20.48 35.69
CA LYS A 223 10.84 -20.78 36.81
C LYS A 223 10.26 -20.32 38.14
N ALA A 224 9.61 -19.16 38.16
CA ALA A 224 8.91 -18.67 39.36
C ALA A 224 7.82 -19.65 39.82
N LYS A 225 7.04 -20.21 38.88
CA LYS A 225 6.06 -21.26 39.14
C LYS A 225 6.71 -22.49 39.76
N SER A 226 7.77 -23.01 39.14
CA SER A 226 8.48 -24.19 39.65
C SER A 226 9.05 -23.96 41.05
N TYR A 227 9.63 -22.78 41.30
CA TYR A 227 10.15 -22.41 42.61
C TYR A 227 9.05 -22.29 43.67
N PHE A 228 7.93 -21.63 43.33
CA PHE A 228 6.77 -21.51 44.21
C PHE A 228 6.19 -22.88 44.59
N GLU A 229 6.00 -23.78 43.62
CA GLU A 229 5.49 -25.13 43.86
C GLU A 229 6.34 -25.93 44.86
N GLN A 230 7.66 -25.74 44.83
CA GLN A 230 8.60 -26.39 45.75
C GLN A 230 8.62 -25.76 47.15
N GLN A 231 8.42 -24.44 47.26
CA GLN A 231 8.66 -23.68 48.49
C GLN A 231 7.38 -23.20 49.20
N GLN A 232 6.21 -23.35 48.58
CA GLN A 232 4.92 -22.87 49.10
C GLN A 232 4.61 -23.36 50.53
N GLY A 233 5.09 -24.54 50.93
CA GLY A 233 4.89 -25.08 52.28
C GLY A 233 5.48 -24.23 53.41
N GLY A 234 6.44 -23.34 53.10
CA GLY A 234 7.03 -22.38 54.02
C GLY A 234 6.37 -20.99 54.01
N MET A 235 5.23 -20.82 53.33
CA MET A 235 4.55 -19.54 53.17
C MET A 235 3.21 -19.51 53.92
N THR A 236 2.72 -18.30 54.19
CA THR A 236 1.36 -18.13 54.70
C THR A 236 0.34 -18.40 53.59
N ALA A 237 -0.86 -18.88 53.95
CA ALA A 237 -1.92 -19.16 52.98
C ALA A 237 -2.32 -17.91 52.16
N GLU A 238 -2.31 -16.72 52.78
CA GLU A 238 -2.58 -15.46 52.09
C GLU A 238 -1.53 -15.15 51.02
N ASP A 239 -0.25 -15.29 51.37
CA ASP A 239 0.84 -15.00 50.44
C ASP A 239 0.93 -16.06 49.33
N GLN A 240 0.60 -17.33 49.60
CA GLN A 240 0.49 -18.36 48.57
C GLN A 240 -0.49 -17.95 47.46
N VAL A 241 -1.70 -17.52 47.83
CA VAL A 241 -2.72 -17.06 46.88
C VAL A 241 -2.25 -15.81 46.13
N ARG A 242 -1.60 -14.87 46.83
CA ARG A 242 -1.09 -13.64 46.20
C ARG A 242 -0.01 -13.93 45.16
N VAL A 243 0.91 -14.82 45.49
CA VAL A 243 2.01 -15.22 44.61
C VAL A 243 1.53 -16.04 43.42
N ASP A 244 0.63 -17.01 43.62
CA ASP A 244 0.06 -17.81 42.54
C ASP A 244 -0.66 -16.93 41.49
N ASN A 245 -1.45 -15.97 41.95
CA ASN A 245 -2.12 -15.01 41.08
C ASN A 245 -1.11 -14.13 40.30
N LEU A 246 -0.01 -13.72 40.95
CA LEU A 246 1.04 -12.93 40.29
C LEU A 246 1.72 -13.72 39.18
N ILE A 247 2.12 -14.97 39.46
CA ILE A 247 2.75 -15.87 38.49
C ILE A 247 1.80 -16.15 37.33
N SER A 248 0.56 -16.53 37.63
CA SER A 248 -0.45 -16.86 36.62
C SER A 248 -0.75 -15.69 35.70
N ARG A 249 -0.83 -14.46 36.24
CA ARG A 249 -0.99 -13.24 35.45
C ARG A 249 0.19 -13.02 34.50
N GLU A 250 1.41 -13.22 34.98
CA GLU A 250 2.62 -13.00 34.18
C GLU A 250 2.77 -14.05 33.07
N ILE A 251 2.53 -15.33 33.35
CA ILE A 251 2.47 -16.38 32.32
C ILE A 251 1.43 -16.04 31.25
N LYS A 252 0.22 -15.68 31.67
CA LYS A 252 -0.86 -15.31 30.74
C LYS A 252 -0.49 -14.08 29.90
N SER A 253 0.19 -13.09 30.49
CA SER A 253 0.69 -11.91 29.79
C SER A 253 1.66 -12.31 28.65
N ARG A 254 2.66 -13.16 28.95
CA ARG A 254 3.64 -13.65 27.98
C ARG A 254 2.99 -14.47 26.85
N GLU A 255 2.02 -15.32 27.18
CA GLU A 255 1.28 -16.08 26.16
C GLU A 255 0.45 -15.19 25.24
N ILE A 256 -0.16 -14.13 25.78
CA ILE A 256 -0.90 -13.14 24.98
C ILE A 256 0.07 -12.38 24.06
N GLU A 257 1.19 -11.90 24.59
CA GLU A 257 2.21 -11.20 23.80
C GLU A 257 2.74 -12.08 22.66
N ALA A 258 3.09 -13.34 22.94
CA ALA A 258 3.52 -14.29 21.92
C ALA A 258 2.45 -14.52 20.84
N LYS A 259 1.18 -14.68 21.23
CA LYS A 259 0.05 -14.81 20.29
C LYS A 259 -0.15 -13.54 19.46
N GLN A 260 0.01 -12.36 20.05
CA GLN A 260 -0.09 -11.08 19.35
C GLN A 260 1.04 -10.92 18.32
N LEU A 261 2.29 -11.20 18.69
CA LEU A 261 3.42 -11.18 17.76
C LEU A 261 3.22 -12.16 16.59
N GLN A 262 2.73 -13.37 16.89
CA GLN A 262 2.39 -14.34 15.84
C GLN A 262 1.25 -13.84 14.94
N ALA A 263 0.23 -13.18 15.50
CA ALA A 263 -0.87 -12.61 14.72
C ALA A 263 -0.40 -11.45 13.82
N ILE A 264 0.50 -10.58 14.32
CA ILE A 264 1.11 -9.50 13.53
C ILE A 264 1.92 -10.09 12.38
N GLY A 265 2.79 -11.07 12.64
CA GLY A 265 3.56 -11.74 11.59
C GLY A 265 2.68 -12.41 10.52
N ARG A 266 1.56 -13.03 10.93
CA ARG A 266 0.56 -13.58 9.99
C ARG A 266 -0.13 -12.49 9.17
N ALA A 267 -0.45 -11.35 9.76
CA ALA A 267 -1.10 -10.25 9.06
C ALA A 267 -0.16 -9.62 8.02
N GLU A 268 1.10 -9.38 8.39
CA GLU A 268 2.13 -8.87 7.48
C GLU A 268 2.38 -9.85 6.32
N LEU A 269 2.54 -11.14 6.63
CA LEU A 269 2.66 -12.20 5.62
C LEU A 269 1.44 -12.20 4.69
N SER A 270 0.22 -12.14 5.23
CA SER A 270 -1.00 -12.12 4.43
C SER A 270 -1.09 -10.90 3.51
N SER A 271 -0.64 -9.73 3.98
CA SER A 271 -0.58 -8.51 3.16
C SER A 271 0.36 -8.70 1.98
N ARG A 272 1.59 -9.16 2.24
CA ARG A 272 2.59 -9.42 1.19
C ARG A 272 2.13 -10.49 0.20
N VAL A 273 1.45 -11.53 0.66
CA VAL A 273 0.86 -12.55 -0.21
C VAL A 273 -0.19 -11.94 -1.13
N SER A 274 -1.05 -11.06 -0.62
CA SER A 274 -2.06 -10.37 -1.42
C SER A 274 -1.42 -9.46 -2.48
N ASP A 275 -0.44 -8.64 -2.08
CA ASP A 275 0.25 -7.71 -2.98
C ASP A 275 1.03 -8.46 -4.07
N ALA A 276 1.79 -9.49 -3.69
CA ALA A 276 2.51 -10.34 -4.63
C ALA A 276 1.53 -11.03 -5.60
N SER A 277 0.43 -11.58 -5.10
CA SER A 277 -0.59 -12.21 -5.94
C SER A 277 -1.22 -11.21 -6.91
N ALA A 278 -1.52 -9.99 -6.47
CA ALA A 278 -2.07 -8.94 -7.32
C ALA A 278 -1.08 -8.48 -8.40
N ALA A 279 0.22 -8.35 -8.06
CA ALA A 279 1.28 -8.06 -9.01
C ALA A 279 1.37 -9.16 -10.08
N TYR A 280 1.41 -10.42 -9.67
CA TYR A 280 1.44 -11.57 -10.58
C TYR A 280 0.22 -11.62 -11.49
N LEU A 281 -0.98 -11.46 -10.96
CA LEU A 281 -2.22 -11.44 -11.76
C LEU A 281 -2.29 -10.27 -12.75
N SER A 282 -1.55 -9.20 -12.47
CA SER A 282 -1.41 -8.04 -13.36
C SER A 282 -0.28 -8.21 -14.37
N GLY A 283 0.46 -9.31 -14.31
CA GLY A 283 1.59 -9.60 -15.20
C GLY A 283 2.89 -8.90 -14.79
N PHE A 284 3.09 -8.62 -13.50
CA PHE A 284 4.33 -8.06 -12.96
C PHE A 284 5.04 -9.05 -12.03
N ASP A 285 6.36 -8.95 -11.95
CA ASP A 285 7.15 -9.59 -10.90
C ASP A 285 6.97 -8.86 -9.56
N TYR A 286 7.29 -9.54 -8.46
CA TYR A 286 7.26 -8.97 -7.11
C TYR A 286 8.65 -9.14 -6.48
N GLU A 287 9.23 -8.02 -6.02
CA GLU A 287 10.65 -7.95 -5.61
C GLU A 287 10.99 -8.85 -4.42
N ASN A 288 10.06 -9.03 -3.47
CA ASN A 288 10.29 -9.79 -2.25
C ASN A 288 9.15 -10.77 -1.92
N PRO A 289 8.97 -11.83 -2.74
CA PRO A 289 7.85 -12.74 -2.57
C PRO A 289 7.98 -13.55 -1.28
N PRO A 290 6.87 -13.77 -0.56
CA PRO A 290 6.86 -14.65 0.61
C PRO A 290 7.44 -16.03 0.34
N SER A 291 8.34 -16.46 1.21
CA SER A 291 9.03 -17.75 1.17
C SER A 291 8.28 -18.82 1.95
N GLN A 292 8.55 -20.10 1.64
CA GLN A 292 7.96 -21.23 2.35
C GLN A 292 8.23 -21.18 3.87
N ALA A 293 9.43 -20.76 4.28
CA ALA A 293 9.80 -20.65 5.68
C ALA A 293 8.91 -19.67 6.44
N GLU A 294 8.54 -18.54 5.82
CA GLU A 294 7.65 -17.54 6.42
C GLU A 294 6.22 -18.08 6.59
N PHE A 295 5.73 -18.84 5.61
CA PHE A 295 4.44 -19.53 5.75
C PHE A 295 4.44 -20.57 6.87
N ILE A 296 5.52 -21.35 7.00
CA ILE A 296 5.67 -22.34 8.07
C ILE A 296 5.76 -21.66 9.43
N ALA A 297 6.52 -20.56 9.55
CA ALA A 297 6.62 -19.79 10.79
C ALA A 297 5.28 -19.17 11.19
N GLY A 298 4.52 -18.65 10.22
CA GLY A 298 3.21 -18.05 10.46
C GLY A 298 2.14 -19.08 10.83
N TYR A 299 1.96 -20.10 9.98
CA TYR A 299 0.79 -21.00 10.03
C TYR A 299 1.10 -22.42 10.55
N GLY A 300 2.36 -22.74 10.82
CA GLY A 300 2.80 -24.09 11.17
C GLY A 300 3.21 -24.92 9.94
N ALA A 301 3.84 -26.08 10.17
CA ALA A 301 4.46 -26.87 9.12
C ALA A 301 3.47 -27.34 8.03
N GLU A 302 2.34 -27.89 8.43
CA GLU A 302 1.37 -28.46 7.49
C GLU A 302 0.56 -27.38 6.76
N ASP A 303 -0.10 -26.49 7.50
CA ASP A 303 -0.93 -25.42 6.93
C ASP A 303 -0.08 -24.39 6.16
N GLY A 304 1.13 -24.11 6.64
CA GLY A 304 2.08 -23.24 5.97
C GLY A 304 2.51 -23.80 4.60
N ALA A 305 2.86 -25.08 4.54
CA ALA A 305 3.23 -25.74 3.29
C ALA A 305 2.08 -25.71 2.26
N LYS A 306 0.84 -26.03 2.68
CA LYS A 306 -0.34 -25.98 1.81
C LYS A 306 -0.60 -24.57 1.26
N ARG A 307 -0.53 -23.55 2.12
CA ARG A 307 -0.73 -22.14 1.71
C ARG A 307 0.37 -21.65 0.76
N TYR A 308 1.61 -22.04 1.00
CA TYR A 308 2.72 -21.72 0.12
C TYR A 308 2.54 -22.36 -1.27
N GLU A 309 2.11 -23.63 -1.34
CA GLU A 309 1.80 -24.29 -2.61
C GLU A 309 0.73 -23.52 -3.41
N GLN A 310 -0.32 -23.06 -2.74
CA GLN A 310 -1.35 -22.22 -3.37
C GLN A 310 -0.80 -20.89 -3.89
N PHE A 311 0.11 -20.26 -3.15
CA PHE A 311 0.77 -19.03 -3.56
C PHE A 311 1.68 -19.25 -4.78
N VAL A 312 2.44 -20.35 -4.82
CA VAL A 312 3.28 -20.72 -5.96
C VAL A 312 2.44 -20.96 -7.22
N LYS A 313 1.25 -21.57 -7.10
CA LYS A 313 0.32 -21.69 -8.24
C LYS A 313 -0.11 -20.32 -8.79
N ALA A 314 -0.39 -19.35 -7.92
CA ALA A 314 -0.72 -17.97 -8.35
C ALA A 314 0.47 -17.26 -9.01
N GLN A 315 1.69 -17.49 -8.51
CA GLN A 315 2.92 -17.02 -9.16
C GLN A 315 3.10 -17.63 -10.55
N GLY A 316 2.88 -18.94 -10.69
CA GLY A 316 2.91 -19.62 -11.98
C GLY A 316 1.90 -19.04 -12.97
N LEU A 317 0.68 -18.74 -12.51
CA LEU A 317 -0.34 -18.05 -13.31
C LEU A 317 0.14 -16.68 -13.79
N GLY A 318 0.79 -15.87 -12.94
CA GLY A 318 1.30 -14.57 -13.35
C GLY A 318 2.34 -14.64 -14.46
N ARG A 319 3.29 -15.57 -14.36
CA ARG A 319 4.28 -15.84 -15.41
C ARG A 319 3.65 -16.32 -16.72
N ALA A 320 2.59 -17.13 -16.62
CA ALA A 320 1.82 -17.56 -17.78
C ALA A 320 1.12 -16.37 -18.47
N ILE A 321 0.49 -15.47 -17.70
CA ILE A 321 -0.14 -14.25 -18.23
C ILE A 321 0.90 -13.36 -18.93
N GLN A 322 2.08 -13.17 -18.35
CA GLN A 322 3.18 -12.43 -18.98
C GLN A 322 3.62 -13.06 -20.30
N SER A 323 3.76 -14.40 -20.31
CA SER A 323 4.16 -15.13 -21.50
C SER A 323 3.12 -15.01 -22.61
N ILE A 324 1.82 -15.12 -22.28
CA ILE A 324 0.71 -14.92 -23.22
C ILE A 324 0.76 -13.55 -23.90
N ALA A 325 1.20 -12.50 -23.21
CA ALA A 325 1.25 -11.15 -23.76
C ALA A 325 2.26 -10.97 -24.92
N SER A 326 3.17 -11.94 -25.13
CA SER A 326 4.17 -11.91 -26.20
C SER A 326 4.26 -13.21 -27.00
N ALA A 327 3.45 -14.21 -26.66
CA ALA A 327 3.42 -15.51 -27.32
C ALA A 327 2.69 -15.47 -28.66
N SER A 328 3.13 -16.31 -29.61
CA SER A 328 2.40 -16.57 -30.86
C SER A 328 1.01 -17.19 -30.57
N PRO A 329 0.09 -17.24 -31.55
CA PRO A 329 -1.19 -17.95 -31.38
C PRO A 329 -1.02 -19.41 -30.89
N GLU A 330 -0.06 -20.14 -31.43
CA GLU A 330 0.22 -21.54 -31.07
C GLU A 330 0.79 -21.65 -29.64
N GLU A 331 1.76 -20.81 -29.31
CA GLU A 331 2.37 -20.75 -27.97
C GLU A 331 1.33 -20.35 -26.91
N ARG A 332 0.44 -19.39 -27.22
CA ARG A 332 -0.67 -19.01 -26.32
C ARG A 332 -1.59 -20.19 -26.06
N GLN A 333 -1.95 -20.95 -27.10
CA GLN A 333 -2.80 -22.13 -26.93
C GLN A 333 -2.11 -23.19 -26.07
N GLN A 334 -0.79 -23.38 -26.23
CA GLN A 334 -0.03 -24.29 -25.39
C GLN A 334 -0.02 -23.86 -23.92
N ILE A 335 0.27 -22.58 -23.64
CA ILE A 335 0.24 -22.04 -22.26
C ILE A 335 -1.15 -22.22 -21.63
N ILE A 336 -2.22 -21.96 -22.39
CA ILE A 336 -3.60 -22.18 -21.92
C ILE A 336 -3.83 -23.66 -21.60
N ASN A 337 -3.45 -24.56 -22.50
CA ASN A 337 -3.61 -26.01 -22.32
C ASN A 337 -2.84 -26.56 -21.11
N ASP A 338 -1.67 -25.99 -20.79
CA ASP A 338 -0.88 -26.39 -19.63
C ASP A 338 -1.60 -26.17 -18.30
N PHE A 339 -2.47 -25.14 -18.24
CA PHE A 339 -3.31 -24.82 -17.09
C PHE A 339 -4.67 -25.51 -17.10
N ASN A 340 -4.98 -26.32 -18.11
CA ASN A 340 -6.27 -27.02 -18.17
C ASN A 340 -6.40 -28.00 -16.98
N PRO A 341 -7.38 -27.80 -16.07
CA PRO A 341 -7.54 -28.62 -14.87
C PRO A 341 -8.14 -30.01 -15.14
N ALA A 342 -8.68 -30.25 -16.35
CA ALA A 342 -9.26 -31.52 -16.78
C ALA A 342 -8.53 -32.05 -18.02
N LYS A 343 -7.29 -32.51 -17.83
CA LYS A 343 -6.54 -33.17 -18.90
C LYS A 343 -7.26 -34.48 -19.28
N ASP A 344 -7.48 -34.68 -20.57
CA ASP A 344 -8.17 -35.86 -21.13
C ASP A 344 -9.57 -36.12 -20.55
N GLY A 345 -10.25 -35.07 -20.08
CA GLY A 345 -11.59 -35.17 -19.49
C GLY A 345 -11.63 -35.70 -18.05
N VAL A 346 -10.49 -35.82 -17.38
CA VAL A 346 -10.39 -36.33 -16.00
C VAL A 346 -9.97 -35.22 -15.05
N ALA A 347 -10.77 -34.97 -14.00
CA ALA A 347 -10.44 -34.01 -12.95
C ALA A 347 -9.48 -34.64 -11.91
N SER A 348 -8.50 -33.85 -11.45
CA SER A 348 -7.53 -34.26 -10.42
C SER A 348 -7.84 -33.60 -9.05
N ALA A 349 -7.14 -34.05 -8.00
CA ALA A 349 -7.24 -33.43 -6.69
C ALA A 349 -6.84 -31.94 -6.77
N GLY A 350 -7.68 -31.04 -6.23
CA GLY A 350 -7.48 -29.59 -6.35
C GLY A 350 -8.22 -28.91 -7.50
N PHE A 351 -9.04 -29.65 -8.26
CA PHE A 351 -9.78 -29.16 -9.43
C PHE A 351 -10.46 -27.79 -9.25
N GLN A 352 -11.17 -27.55 -8.13
CA GLN A 352 -11.86 -26.27 -7.91
C GLN A 352 -10.89 -25.07 -7.98
N GLN A 353 -9.71 -25.20 -7.38
CA GLN A 353 -8.73 -24.13 -7.37
C GLN A 353 -8.06 -23.98 -8.75
N ASP A 354 -7.67 -25.10 -9.36
CA ASP A 354 -7.03 -25.08 -10.67
C ASP A 354 -8.00 -24.56 -11.76
N ALA A 355 -9.29 -24.89 -11.68
CA ALA A 355 -10.34 -24.33 -12.54
C ALA A 355 -10.52 -22.82 -12.37
N LYS A 356 -10.38 -22.29 -11.14
CA LYS A 356 -10.42 -20.84 -10.89
C LYS A 356 -9.21 -20.14 -11.51
N LEU A 357 -8.01 -20.72 -11.36
CA LEU A 357 -6.78 -20.20 -11.97
C LEU A 357 -6.86 -20.23 -13.50
N TYR A 358 -7.33 -21.35 -14.06
CA TYR A 358 -7.58 -21.49 -15.49
C TYR A 358 -8.58 -20.46 -16.01
N GLY A 359 -9.73 -20.27 -15.36
CA GLY A 359 -10.69 -19.23 -15.72
C GLY A 359 -10.09 -17.82 -15.68
N THR A 360 -9.22 -17.54 -14.71
CA THR A 360 -8.49 -16.27 -14.62
C THR A 360 -7.51 -16.09 -15.79
N LEU A 361 -6.79 -17.16 -16.17
CA LEU A 361 -5.90 -17.16 -17.34
C LEU A 361 -6.68 -16.89 -18.64
N ILE A 362 -7.81 -17.56 -18.84
CA ILE A 362 -8.68 -17.36 -20.02
C ILE A 362 -9.17 -15.91 -20.11
N ASN A 363 -9.61 -15.33 -19.00
CA ASN A 363 -10.05 -13.93 -18.97
C ASN A 363 -8.88 -12.97 -19.30
N ALA A 364 -7.68 -13.22 -18.75
CA ALA A 364 -6.50 -12.43 -19.05
C ALA A 364 -6.09 -12.55 -20.52
N ALA A 365 -6.11 -13.76 -21.08
CA ALA A 365 -5.82 -14.02 -22.49
C ALA A 365 -6.83 -13.34 -23.41
N SER A 366 -8.13 -13.41 -23.10
CA SER A 366 -9.18 -12.73 -23.84
C SER A 366 -8.99 -11.21 -23.83
N ARG A 367 -8.72 -10.60 -22.67
CA ARG A 367 -8.43 -9.16 -22.56
C ARG A 367 -7.22 -8.76 -23.39
N LEU A 368 -6.11 -9.50 -23.30
CA LEU A 368 -4.90 -9.23 -24.08
C LEU A 368 -5.17 -9.36 -25.59
N GLY A 369 -5.97 -10.35 -25.99
CA GLY A 369 -6.44 -10.51 -27.36
C GLY A 369 -7.26 -9.31 -27.83
N SER A 370 -8.18 -8.80 -27.01
CA SER A 370 -8.97 -7.60 -27.32
C SER A 370 -8.11 -6.34 -27.43
N GLU A 371 -7.16 -6.13 -26.52
CA GLU A 371 -6.21 -5.01 -26.60
C GLU A 371 -5.43 -5.05 -27.92
N MET A 372 -4.87 -6.23 -28.24
CA MET A 372 -4.12 -6.46 -29.48
C MET A 372 -4.98 -6.25 -30.73
N GLN A 373 -6.25 -6.67 -30.71
CA GLN A 373 -7.14 -6.50 -31.86
C GLN A 373 -7.58 -5.04 -32.04
N SER A 374 -7.80 -4.29 -30.96
CA SER A 374 -8.23 -2.90 -31.02
C SER A 374 -7.16 -1.98 -31.62
N ASP A 375 -5.92 -2.07 -31.12
CA ASP A 375 -4.79 -1.28 -31.57
C ASP A 375 -3.51 -2.14 -31.55
N PRO A 376 -3.30 -2.96 -32.59
CA PRO A 376 -2.16 -3.88 -32.63
C PRO A 376 -0.82 -3.14 -32.65
N ALA A 377 -0.76 -1.93 -33.22
CA ALA A 377 0.43 -1.08 -33.20
C ALA A 377 0.76 -0.62 -31.77
N GLN A 378 -0.23 -0.13 -31.02
CA GLN A 378 -0.03 0.27 -29.63
C GLN A 378 0.36 -0.93 -28.76
N TYR A 379 -0.25 -2.10 -29.01
CA TYR A 379 0.05 -3.32 -28.27
C TYR A 379 1.52 -3.70 -28.36
N VAL A 380 2.07 -3.76 -29.58
CA VAL A 380 3.48 -4.11 -29.80
C VAL A 380 4.42 -2.98 -29.39
N ALA A 381 4.05 -1.72 -29.59
CA ALA A 381 4.85 -0.58 -29.12
C ALA A 381 5.00 -0.56 -27.59
N ALA A 382 3.96 -1.00 -26.86
CA ALA A 382 3.99 -1.06 -25.40
C ALA A 382 4.80 -2.24 -24.85
N ARG A 383 4.97 -3.33 -25.61
CA ARG A 383 5.46 -4.63 -25.08
C ARG A 383 6.73 -5.15 -25.76
N SER A 384 6.88 -4.96 -27.08
CA SER A 384 8.03 -5.46 -27.83
C SER A 384 9.23 -4.52 -27.70
N GLN A 385 10.35 -5.06 -27.21
CA GLN A 385 11.60 -4.30 -27.10
C GLN A 385 12.19 -3.94 -28.47
N ILE A 386 11.95 -4.78 -29.48
CA ILE A 386 12.43 -4.54 -30.85
C ILE A 386 11.70 -3.32 -31.44
N VAL A 387 10.37 -3.30 -31.31
CA VAL A 387 9.54 -2.17 -31.76
C VAL A 387 9.87 -0.90 -30.98
N LYS A 388 10.02 -0.97 -29.64
CA LYS A 388 10.41 0.18 -28.82
C LYS A 388 11.74 0.81 -29.27
N ARG A 389 12.74 -0.01 -29.59
CA ARG A 389 14.02 0.49 -30.10
C ARG A 389 13.87 1.14 -31.46
N ALA A 390 13.15 0.50 -32.39
CA ALA A 390 12.93 1.08 -33.71
C ALA A 390 12.13 2.39 -33.66
N ALA A 391 11.17 2.50 -32.72
CA ALA A 391 10.38 3.71 -32.51
C ALA A 391 11.18 4.93 -32.04
N GLN A 392 12.36 4.73 -31.43
CA GLN A 392 13.23 5.84 -31.02
C GLN A 392 13.81 6.58 -32.22
N GLY A 393 14.13 5.85 -33.30
CA GLY A 393 14.67 6.42 -34.54
C GLY A 393 13.67 7.30 -35.29
N LEU A 394 12.37 7.01 -35.20
CA LEU A 394 11.29 7.72 -35.90
C LEU A 394 11.24 9.25 -35.66
N SER A 395 11.82 9.71 -34.55
CA SER A 395 11.91 11.14 -34.21
C SER A 395 12.88 11.94 -35.09
N SER A 396 13.77 11.27 -35.84
CA SER A 396 14.75 11.89 -36.75
C SER A 396 14.11 12.45 -38.02
N GLY A 397 12.96 11.89 -38.44
CA GLY A 397 12.36 12.16 -39.75
C GLY A 397 13.07 11.47 -40.93
N ASP A 398 14.07 10.63 -40.68
CA ASP A 398 14.80 9.90 -41.71
C ASP A 398 13.94 8.75 -42.30
N PRO A 399 13.81 8.66 -43.63
CA PRO A 399 13.10 7.54 -44.27
C PRO A 399 13.64 6.15 -43.92
N ALA A 400 14.94 6.01 -43.64
CA ALA A 400 15.53 4.74 -43.24
C ALA A 400 15.03 4.28 -41.86
N ASP A 401 14.84 5.22 -40.92
CA ASP A 401 14.31 4.92 -39.59
C ASP A 401 12.83 4.55 -39.64
N ALA A 402 12.05 5.21 -40.51
CA ALA A 402 10.67 4.85 -40.76
C ALA A 402 10.53 3.44 -41.37
N ASP A 403 11.41 3.07 -42.31
CA ASP A 403 11.45 1.71 -42.87
C ASP A 403 11.80 0.67 -41.80
N ALA A 404 12.81 0.93 -40.97
CA ALA A 404 13.21 0.04 -39.88
C ALA A 404 12.06 -0.18 -38.87
N TYR A 405 11.38 0.90 -38.48
CA TYR A 405 10.20 0.80 -37.60
C TYR A 405 9.05 0.05 -38.26
N ALA A 406 8.75 0.33 -39.53
CA ALA A 406 7.66 -0.33 -40.23
C ALA A 406 7.88 -1.85 -40.31
N ASN A 407 9.08 -2.27 -40.69
CA ASN A 407 9.44 -3.69 -40.77
C ASN A 407 9.37 -4.37 -39.39
N ALA A 408 9.92 -3.75 -38.34
CA ALA A 408 9.86 -4.29 -36.98
C ALA A 408 8.42 -4.42 -36.45
N THR A 409 7.60 -3.39 -36.69
CA THR A 409 6.22 -3.30 -36.20
C THR A 409 5.30 -4.29 -36.89
N ILE A 410 5.39 -4.39 -38.23
CA ILE A 410 4.60 -5.34 -39.01
C ILE A 410 5.00 -6.77 -38.68
N ALA A 411 6.30 -7.07 -38.66
CA ALA A 411 6.78 -8.42 -38.38
C ALA A 411 6.35 -8.90 -36.99
N GLU A 412 6.41 -8.03 -35.97
CA GLU A 412 5.99 -8.40 -34.62
C GLU A 412 4.48 -8.62 -34.53
N GLN A 413 3.67 -7.78 -35.18
CA GLN A 413 2.22 -7.97 -35.22
C GLN A 413 1.84 -9.27 -35.94
N GLN A 414 2.50 -9.59 -37.05
CA GLN A 414 2.29 -10.84 -37.79
C GLN A 414 2.69 -12.06 -36.95
N ARG A 415 3.84 -12.00 -36.25
CA ARG A 415 4.26 -13.06 -35.31
C ARG A 415 3.21 -13.32 -34.22
N LEU A 416 2.54 -12.27 -33.78
CA LEU A 416 1.44 -12.34 -32.82
C LEU A 416 0.08 -12.72 -33.44
N GLY A 417 0.03 -13.02 -34.74
CA GLY A 417 -1.18 -13.46 -35.45
C GLY A 417 -2.17 -12.34 -35.81
N VAL A 418 -1.72 -11.08 -35.88
CA VAL A 418 -2.57 -9.96 -36.33
C VAL A 418 -2.78 -10.06 -37.84
N ALA A 419 -4.04 -10.25 -38.26
CA ALA A 419 -4.41 -10.38 -39.67
C ALA A 419 -4.20 -9.10 -40.50
N SER A 420 -4.38 -7.92 -39.89
CA SER A 420 -4.22 -6.63 -40.56
C SER A 420 -3.30 -5.71 -39.75
N PRO A 421 -1.98 -5.80 -39.95
CA PRO A 421 -1.03 -4.98 -39.21
C PRO A 421 -1.21 -3.48 -39.43
N LYS A 422 -1.07 -2.71 -38.35
CA LYS A 422 -1.05 -1.24 -38.37
C LYS A 422 0.36 -0.71 -38.18
N LEU A 423 0.65 0.47 -38.71
CA LEU A 423 1.95 1.14 -38.53
C LEU A 423 1.84 2.22 -37.46
N LEU A 424 0.77 3.00 -37.52
CA LEU A 424 0.46 4.02 -36.54
C LEU A 424 -0.41 3.42 -35.44
N THR A 425 -0.12 3.82 -34.21
CA THR A 425 -1.08 3.67 -33.11
C THR A 425 -2.27 4.59 -33.35
N ASP A 426 -3.42 4.26 -32.79
CA ASP A 426 -4.62 5.09 -32.94
C ASP A 426 -4.40 6.49 -32.36
N ASN A 427 -3.58 6.61 -31.32
CA ASN A 427 -3.14 7.88 -30.73
C ASN A 427 -2.22 8.68 -31.66
N GLN A 428 -1.24 8.03 -32.31
CA GLN A 428 -0.38 8.68 -33.30
C GLN A 428 -1.21 9.21 -34.47
N ALA A 429 -2.10 8.38 -35.01
CA ALA A 429 -3.00 8.77 -36.09
C ALA A 429 -3.93 9.94 -35.69
N ALA A 430 -4.44 9.95 -34.45
CA ALA A 430 -5.24 11.05 -33.94
C ALA A 430 -4.43 12.34 -33.76
N SER A 431 -3.19 12.24 -33.27
CA SER A 431 -2.28 13.39 -33.11
C SER A 431 -1.90 14.01 -34.46
N ILE A 432 -1.63 13.17 -35.46
CA ILE A 432 -1.40 13.61 -36.83
C ILE A 432 -2.64 14.36 -37.35
N ALA A 433 -3.83 13.77 -37.23
CA ALA A 433 -5.09 14.41 -37.63
C ALA A 433 -5.38 15.74 -36.91
N ALA A 434 -5.10 15.82 -35.60
CA ALA A 434 -5.28 17.04 -34.82
C ALA A 434 -4.32 18.15 -35.26
N SER A 435 -3.10 17.81 -35.66
CA SER A 435 -2.11 18.76 -36.16
C SER A 435 -2.58 19.46 -37.44
N PHE A 436 -3.36 18.77 -38.28
CA PHE A 436 -4.00 19.38 -39.45
C PHE A 436 -5.10 20.39 -39.09
N SER A 437 -5.78 20.21 -37.95
CA SER A 437 -6.86 21.09 -37.51
C SER A 437 -6.37 22.32 -36.72
N ASN A 438 -5.21 22.22 -36.07
CA ASN A 438 -4.72 23.21 -35.09
C ASN A 438 -3.70 24.23 -35.64
N THR A 439 -3.38 24.20 -36.94
CA THR A 439 -2.42 25.17 -37.51
C THR A 439 -3.01 26.58 -37.57
N THR A 440 -2.46 27.47 -36.75
CA THR A 440 -2.85 28.88 -36.56
C THR A 440 -2.57 29.76 -37.79
N ASP A 441 -1.77 29.28 -38.75
CA ASP A 441 -1.35 29.97 -39.97
C ASP A 441 -2.12 29.59 -41.24
N GLY A 442 -3.36 29.10 -41.12
CA GLY A 442 -4.26 28.96 -42.27
C GLY A 442 -3.72 28.03 -43.37
N GLY A 443 -3.72 26.73 -43.12
CA GLY A 443 -3.65 25.73 -44.19
C GLY A 443 -2.29 25.47 -44.83
N ASP A 444 -1.46 26.46 -45.11
CA ASP A 444 -0.19 26.25 -45.84
C ASP A 444 0.79 25.25 -45.16
N ASN A 445 0.55 24.92 -43.88
CA ASN A 445 1.26 23.87 -43.15
C ASN A 445 0.72 22.43 -43.39
N ALA A 446 -0.52 22.25 -43.82
CA ALA A 446 -1.11 20.93 -44.06
C ALA A 446 -0.49 20.24 -45.29
N ALA A 447 -0.28 20.97 -46.38
CA ALA A 447 0.37 20.43 -47.58
C ALA A 447 1.82 20.01 -47.32
N LYS A 448 2.59 20.89 -46.66
CA LYS A 448 3.97 20.59 -46.25
C LYS A 448 4.03 19.41 -45.26
N MET A 449 3.07 19.31 -44.35
CA MET A 449 3.00 18.21 -43.40
C MET A 449 2.76 16.87 -44.11
N ILE A 450 1.88 16.84 -45.12
CA ILE A 450 1.66 15.65 -45.95
C ILE A 450 2.91 15.30 -46.76
N GLU A 451 3.56 16.28 -47.41
CA GLU A 451 4.82 16.06 -48.13
C GLU A 451 5.91 15.51 -47.21
N GLN A 452 6.04 16.04 -45.99
CA GLN A 452 6.99 15.55 -44.98
C GLN A 452 6.69 14.11 -44.56
N LEU A 453 5.42 13.80 -44.27
CA LEU A 453 5.02 12.44 -43.92
C LEU A 453 5.21 11.49 -45.10
N GLN A 454 4.89 11.90 -46.33
CA GLN A 454 5.11 11.10 -47.53
C GLN A 454 6.60 10.84 -47.76
N GLY A 455 7.45 11.85 -47.57
CA GLY A 455 8.90 11.71 -47.65
C GLY A 455 9.46 10.77 -46.58
N GLN A 456 9.00 10.92 -45.34
CA GLN A 456 9.42 10.09 -44.22
C GLN A 456 8.98 8.63 -44.40
N TRP A 457 7.71 8.38 -44.73
CA TRP A 457 7.18 7.01 -44.81
C TRP A 457 7.48 6.32 -46.14
N GLY A 458 7.81 7.07 -47.21
CA GLY A 458 8.23 6.54 -48.50
C GLY A 458 7.29 5.45 -49.02
N LYS A 459 7.83 4.24 -49.22
CA LYS A 459 7.06 3.07 -49.70
C LYS A 459 5.92 2.64 -48.75
N HIS A 460 5.97 3.01 -47.47
CA HIS A 460 4.94 2.68 -46.47
C HIS A 460 3.84 3.75 -46.38
N TRP A 461 3.99 4.87 -47.10
CA TRP A 461 3.01 5.96 -47.11
C TRP A 461 1.59 5.50 -47.45
N PRO A 462 1.33 4.60 -48.43
CA PRO A 462 -0.03 4.16 -48.73
C PRO A 462 -0.75 3.53 -47.51
N GLN A 463 -0.04 2.70 -46.75
CA GLN A 463 -0.59 2.05 -45.55
C GLN A 463 -0.82 3.06 -44.41
N VAL A 464 0.11 4.00 -44.22
CA VAL A 464 -0.01 5.08 -43.23
C VAL A 464 -1.17 6.00 -43.58
N PHE A 465 -1.26 6.42 -44.84
CA PHE A 465 -2.33 7.29 -45.33
C PHE A 465 -3.70 6.63 -45.18
N SER A 466 -3.82 5.34 -45.51
CA SER A 466 -5.04 4.55 -45.29
C SER A 466 -5.50 4.59 -43.83
N GLN A 467 -4.57 4.49 -42.86
CA GLN A 467 -4.89 4.58 -41.42
C GLN A 467 -5.34 5.98 -40.98
N LEU A 468 -4.98 7.03 -41.74
CA LEU A 468 -5.35 8.42 -41.47
C LEU A 468 -6.68 8.82 -42.14
N GLN A 469 -7.13 8.10 -43.18
CA GLN A 469 -8.30 8.48 -43.99
C GLN A 469 -9.59 8.72 -43.19
N GLY A 470 -9.79 7.94 -42.12
CA GLY A 470 -10.95 8.08 -41.24
C GLY A 470 -10.94 9.33 -40.36
N LYS A 471 -9.76 9.94 -40.14
CA LYS A 471 -9.51 10.98 -39.14
C LYS A 471 -9.18 12.35 -39.74
N LEU A 472 -8.67 12.39 -40.98
CA LEU A 472 -8.29 13.63 -41.65
C LEU A 472 -9.51 14.42 -42.15
N PRO A 473 -9.46 15.76 -42.15
CA PRO A 473 -10.47 16.60 -42.81
C PRO A 473 -10.41 16.43 -44.33
N GLY A 474 -11.52 16.74 -45.03
CA GLY A 474 -11.67 16.58 -46.49
C GLY A 474 -10.51 17.15 -47.29
N ALA A 475 -10.18 18.43 -47.08
CA ALA A 475 -9.05 19.09 -47.74
C ALA A 475 -7.71 18.34 -47.55
N ALA A 476 -7.42 17.80 -46.36
CA ALA A 476 -6.19 17.04 -46.10
C ALA A 476 -6.21 15.67 -46.79
N LEU A 477 -7.37 15.02 -46.89
CA LEU A 477 -7.52 13.79 -47.67
C LEU A 477 -7.17 14.04 -49.14
N VAL A 478 -7.71 15.11 -49.71
CA VAL A 478 -7.49 15.45 -51.11
C VAL A 478 -6.03 15.80 -51.37
N ILE A 479 -5.41 16.62 -50.51
CA ILE A 479 -3.98 16.93 -50.59
C ILE A 479 -3.13 15.66 -50.49
N GLY A 480 -3.49 14.76 -49.58
CA GLY A 480 -2.82 13.47 -49.35
C GLY A 480 -2.83 12.53 -50.54
N THR A 481 -3.73 12.77 -51.51
CA THR A 481 -3.75 12.01 -52.76
C THR A 481 -2.65 12.44 -53.75
N GLY A 482 -1.90 13.51 -53.47
CA GLY A 482 -0.79 13.98 -54.30
C GLY A 482 -1.20 14.99 -55.38
N VAL A 483 -2.05 15.97 -55.05
CA VAL A 483 -2.37 17.11 -55.95
C VAL A 483 -1.16 18.04 -56.11
N ASP A 484 -1.15 18.87 -57.15
CA ASP A 484 -0.05 19.83 -57.36
C ASP A 484 0.05 20.86 -56.23
N GLN A 485 1.24 21.46 -56.07
CA GLN A 485 1.54 22.37 -54.97
C GLN A 485 0.60 23.59 -54.90
N GLN A 486 0.17 24.13 -56.05
CA GLN A 486 -0.71 25.30 -56.08
C GLN A 486 -2.13 24.94 -55.63
N THR A 487 -2.64 23.78 -56.07
CA THR A 487 -3.92 23.23 -55.63
C THR A 487 -3.88 22.89 -54.14
N ALA A 488 -2.79 22.27 -53.67
CA ALA A 488 -2.61 21.91 -52.27
C ALA A 488 -2.63 23.15 -51.35
N SER A 489 -1.86 24.19 -51.69
CA SER A 489 -1.88 25.47 -50.96
C SER A 489 -3.26 26.12 -50.97
N THR A 490 -3.97 26.07 -52.11
CA THR A 490 -5.32 26.64 -52.21
C THR A 490 -6.32 25.90 -51.33
N LEU A 491 -6.36 24.55 -51.41
CA LEU A 491 -7.20 23.69 -50.57
C LEU A 491 -6.96 23.95 -49.09
N ALA A 492 -5.70 24.03 -48.71
CA ALA A 492 -5.35 24.22 -47.33
C ALA A 492 -5.78 25.61 -46.83
N ARG A 493 -5.52 26.66 -47.61
CA ARG A 493 -5.95 28.04 -47.29
C ARG A 493 -7.46 28.15 -47.10
N ILE A 494 -8.25 27.42 -47.91
CA ILE A 494 -9.72 27.48 -47.81
C ILE A 494 -10.30 26.49 -46.79
N ALA A 495 -9.53 25.49 -46.33
CA ALA A 495 -9.97 24.47 -45.38
C ALA A 495 -10.72 25.04 -44.14
N PRO A 496 -10.25 26.09 -43.44
CA PRO A 496 -10.97 26.63 -42.28
C PRO A 496 -12.21 27.46 -42.65
N ILE A 497 -12.42 27.78 -43.93
CA ILE A 497 -13.50 28.65 -44.40
C ILE A 497 -14.74 27.81 -44.68
N LYS A 498 -15.90 28.21 -44.17
CA LYS A 498 -17.18 27.55 -44.49
C LYS A 498 -17.52 27.77 -45.96
N THR A 499 -18.11 26.77 -46.62
CA THR A 499 -18.47 26.86 -48.04
C THR A 499 -19.39 28.06 -48.33
N ALA A 500 -20.29 28.40 -47.41
CA ALA A 500 -21.13 29.60 -47.52
C ALA A 500 -20.33 30.92 -47.54
N ASP A 501 -19.22 31.00 -46.79
CA ASP A 501 -18.33 32.16 -46.78
C ASP A 501 -17.45 32.23 -48.02
N LEU A 502 -17.16 31.09 -48.67
CA LEU A 502 -16.52 31.07 -49.99
C LEU A 502 -17.44 31.60 -51.10
N LYS A 503 -18.77 31.45 -50.96
CA LYS A 503 -19.76 31.98 -51.89
C LYS A 503 -20.01 33.48 -51.74
N LYS A 504 -19.71 34.08 -50.58
CA LYS A 504 -19.93 35.50 -50.32
C LYS A 504 -19.17 36.37 -51.34
N GLY A 505 -19.89 37.25 -52.02
CA GLY A 505 -19.34 38.16 -53.03
C GLY A 505 -19.28 37.59 -54.44
N LEU A 506 -19.68 36.33 -54.65
CA LEU A 506 -19.90 35.75 -55.99
C LEU A 506 -21.37 35.89 -56.38
N ASP A 507 -21.66 35.97 -57.69
CA ASP A 507 -23.03 35.96 -58.20
C ASP A 507 -23.70 34.60 -57.93
N SER A 508 -24.94 34.62 -57.44
CA SER A 508 -25.66 33.38 -57.09
C SER A 508 -25.94 32.49 -58.30
N THR A 509 -26.17 33.08 -59.46
CA THR A 509 -26.37 32.36 -60.73
C THR A 509 -25.08 31.66 -61.11
N ASP A 510 -23.96 32.38 -61.09
CA ASP A 510 -22.65 31.80 -61.39
C ASP A 510 -22.27 30.67 -60.42
N THR A 511 -22.56 30.80 -59.12
CA THR A 511 -22.28 29.71 -58.17
C THR A 511 -23.13 28.46 -58.39
N THR A 512 -24.33 28.63 -58.96
CA THR A 512 -25.24 27.53 -59.33
C THR A 512 -24.75 26.84 -60.61
N GLU A 513 -24.40 27.63 -61.63
CA GLU A 513 -23.83 27.13 -62.88
C GLU A 513 -22.47 26.46 -62.68
N ALA A 514 -21.62 26.99 -61.79
CA ALA A 514 -20.36 26.37 -61.39
C ALA A 514 -20.59 24.96 -60.84
N LYS A 515 -21.55 24.81 -59.92
CA LYS A 515 -21.87 23.52 -59.30
C LYS A 515 -22.44 22.53 -60.32
N ARG A 516 -23.32 22.99 -61.22
CA ARG A 516 -23.86 22.15 -62.31
C ARG A 516 -22.75 21.67 -63.23
N THR A 517 -21.90 22.59 -63.70
CA THR A 517 -20.75 22.29 -64.56
C THR A 517 -19.79 21.31 -63.89
N LEU A 518 -19.50 21.49 -62.61
CA LEU A 518 -18.65 20.60 -61.84
C LEU A 518 -19.25 19.19 -61.73
N ASN A 519 -20.55 19.08 -61.44
CA ASN A 519 -21.24 17.79 -61.37
C ASN A 519 -21.19 17.03 -62.70
N ASP A 520 -21.37 17.73 -63.83
CA ASP A 520 -21.28 17.13 -65.15
C ASP A 520 -19.85 16.60 -65.43
N ARG A 521 -18.81 17.37 -65.06
CA ARG A 521 -17.40 16.96 -65.21
C ARG A 521 -17.00 15.80 -64.30
N PHE A 522 -17.59 15.68 -63.12
CA PHE A 522 -17.31 14.59 -62.18
C PHE A 522 -18.10 13.30 -62.47
N ALA A 523 -19.00 13.31 -63.46
CA ALA A 523 -19.89 12.19 -63.73
C ALA A 523 -19.14 10.89 -64.08
N GLU A 524 -18.15 10.97 -64.98
CA GLU A 524 -17.35 9.79 -65.38
C GLU A 524 -16.54 9.27 -64.20
N PHE A 525 -15.93 10.16 -63.42
CA PHE A 525 -15.19 9.77 -62.21
C PHE A 525 -16.09 9.07 -61.18
N ARG A 526 -17.30 9.59 -60.94
CA ARG A 526 -18.29 8.96 -60.05
C ARG A 526 -18.57 7.52 -60.48
N ASN A 527 -18.70 7.27 -61.78
CA ASN A 527 -18.96 5.93 -62.31
C ASN A 527 -17.81 4.97 -62.00
N THR A 528 -16.56 5.43 -61.99
CA THR A 528 -15.40 4.59 -61.63
C THR A 528 -15.35 4.17 -60.16
N LEU A 529 -16.10 4.86 -59.29
CA LEU A 529 -16.22 4.56 -57.87
C LEU A 529 -17.49 3.73 -57.56
N ALA A 530 -18.36 3.54 -58.55
CA ALA A 530 -19.58 2.76 -58.38
C ALA A 530 -19.26 1.29 -58.10
N GLY A 531 -19.83 0.73 -57.03
CA GLY A 531 -19.60 -0.66 -56.62
C GLY A 531 -18.31 -0.89 -55.83
N GLN A 532 -17.44 0.11 -55.64
CA GLN A 532 -16.31 0.04 -54.73
C GLN A 532 -16.76 0.23 -53.28
N ALA A 533 -16.23 -0.61 -52.37
CA ALA A 533 -16.40 -0.40 -50.94
C ALA A 533 -15.79 0.96 -50.54
N GLY A 534 -16.61 1.86 -49.99
CA GLY A 534 -16.18 3.22 -49.64
C GLY A 534 -16.16 4.23 -50.79
N GLY A 535 -16.47 3.81 -52.03
CA GLY A 535 -16.43 4.66 -53.23
C GLY A 535 -17.29 5.94 -53.10
N GLU A 536 -18.48 5.85 -52.51
CA GLU A 536 -19.36 7.01 -52.29
C GLU A 536 -18.73 8.06 -51.37
N ARG A 537 -18.04 7.62 -50.31
CA ARG A 537 -17.32 8.52 -49.40
C ARG A 537 -16.16 9.22 -50.11
N THR A 538 -15.39 8.46 -50.89
CA THR A 538 -14.30 9.01 -51.71
C THR A 538 -14.83 10.04 -52.69
N PHE A 539 -15.93 9.73 -53.38
CA PHE A 539 -16.59 10.65 -54.30
C PHE A 539 -17.03 11.93 -53.60
N THR A 540 -17.79 11.82 -52.50
CA THR A 540 -18.32 12.99 -51.78
C THR A 540 -17.20 13.88 -51.28
N THR A 541 -16.13 13.30 -50.73
CA THR A 541 -14.98 14.05 -50.23
C THR A 541 -14.29 14.83 -51.34
N LEU A 542 -13.97 14.18 -52.47
CA LEU A 542 -13.32 14.84 -53.61
C LEU A 542 -14.23 15.89 -54.23
N TYR A 543 -15.52 15.59 -54.39
CA TYR A 543 -16.49 16.50 -54.98
C TYR A 543 -16.71 17.75 -54.12
N ASP A 544 -16.85 17.61 -52.80
CA ASP A 544 -17.06 18.73 -51.89
C ASP A 544 -15.85 19.68 -51.88
N GLU A 545 -14.64 19.13 -51.88
CA GLU A 545 -13.43 19.94 -51.96
C GLU A 545 -13.21 20.54 -53.36
N ALA A 546 -13.64 19.85 -54.43
CA ALA A 546 -13.66 20.40 -55.78
C ALA A 546 -14.64 21.58 -55.91
N GLU A 547 -15.82 21.49 -55.27
CA GLU A 547 -16.81 22.58 -55.21
C GLU A 547 -16.20 23.79 -54.49
N ARG A 548 -15.51 23.55 -53.37
CA ARG A 548 -14.83 24.61 -52.60
C ARG A 548 -13.68 25.24 -53.38
N LEU A 549 -12.85 24.45 -54.05
CA LEU A 549 -11.80 24.91 -54.97
C LEU A 549 -12.37 25.77 -56.10
N THR A 550 -13.47 25.33 -56.70
CA THR A 550 -14.16 26.06 -57.78
C THR A 550 -14.53 27.46 -57.29
N TYR A 551 -15.14 27.61 -56.12
CA TYR A 551 -15.45 28.93 -55.57
C TYR A 551 -14.21 29.75 -55.22
N ALA A 552 -13.15 29.11 -54.72
CA ALA A 552 -11.88 29.77 -54.45
C ALA A 552 -11.23 30.34 -55.73
N TYR A 553 -11.35 29.62 -56.85
CA TYR A 553 -10.88 30.04 -58.17
C TYR A 553 -11.76 31.13 -58.79
N MET A 554 -13.07 31.07 -58.61
CA MET A 554 -13.98 32.15 -59.01
C MET A 554 -13.65 33.47 -58.29
N ARG A 555 -13.34 33.41 -56.99
CA ARG A 555 -12.89 34.60 -56.21
C ARG A 555 -11.55 35.17 -56.69
N GLN A 556 -10.76 34.39 -57.41
CA GLN A 556 -9.52 34.85 -58.06
C GLN A 556 -9.79 35.42 -59.46
N GLY A 557 -11.05 35.58 -59.86
CA GLY A 557 -11.48 36.22 -61.11
C GLY A 557 -11.71 35.25 -62.27
N LYS A 558 -11.67 33.93 -62.05
CA LYS A 558 -12.02 32.94 -63.10
C LYS A 558 -13.53 32.87 -63.30
N SER A 559 -13.97 32.59 -64.53
CA SER A 559 -15.38 32.29 -64.82
C SER A 559 -15.81 31.00 -64.11
N TYR A 560 -17.12 30.79 -63.92
CA TYR A 560 -17.62 29.55 -63.31
C TYR A 560 -17.18 28.30 -64.09
N ALA A 561 -17.09 28.38 -65.43
CA ALA A 561 -16.71 27.28 -66.29
C ALA A 561 -15.21 26.97 -66.17
N ASP A 562 -14.35 28.00 -66.25
CA ASP A 562 -12.89 27.83 -66.13
C ASP A 562 -12.49 27.38 -64.72
N ALA A 563 -13.20 27.87 -63.70
CA ALA A 563 -12.96 27.47 -62.32
C ALA A 563 -13.31 26.00 -62.06
N ALA A 564 -14.47 25.53 -62.58
CA ALA A 564 -14.88 24.14 -62.46
C ALA A 564 -13.94 23.22 -63.26
N GLU A 565 -13.53 23.63 -64.46
CA GLU A 565 -12.54 22.92 -65.26
C GLU A 565 -11.20 22.77 -64.52
N LEU A 566 -10.67 23.86 -63.96
CA LEU A 566 -9.41 23.82 -63.24
C LEU A 566 -9.49 22.93 -61.99
N ALA A 567 -10.62 22.94 -61.27
CA ALA A 567 -10.83 22.08 -60.12
C ALA A 567 -10.89 20.59 -60.52
N THR A 568 -11.66 20.23 -61.56
CA THR A 568 -11.70 18.85 -62.09
C THR A 568 -10.32 18.41 -62.56
N LYS A 569 -9.64 19.26 -63.34
CA LYS A 569 -8.32 18.97 -63.88
C LYS A 569 -7.31 18.63 -62.79
N SER A 570 -7.25 19.45 -61.75
CA SER A 570 -6.26 19.31 -60.67
C SER A 570 -6.51 18.09 -59.78
N LEU A 571 -7.77 17.69 -59.63
CA LEU A 571 -8.16 16.61 -58.71
C LEU A 571 -8.29 15.25 -59.39
N ILE A 572 -8.69 15.24 -60.66
CA ILE A 572 -9.05 14.03 -61.40
C ILE A 572 -8.17 13.91 -62.64
N ASP A 573 -8.28 14.84 -63.59
CA ASP A 573 -7.73 14.64 -64.94
C ASP A 573 -6.21 14.55 -64.95
N ASP A 574 -5.52 15.28 -64.07
CA ASP A 574 -4.04 15.23 -63.97
C ASP A 574 -3.53 13.97 -63.27
N LYS A 575 -4.42 13.21 -62.64
CA LYS A 575 -4.06 12.03 -61.85
C LYS A 575 -4.48 10.73 -62.50
N TYR A 576 -5.59 10.73 -63.22
CA TYR A 576 -6.21 9.52 -63.71
C TYR A 576 -6.53 9.60 -65.19
N THR A 577 -6.40 8.44 -65.85
CA THR A 577 -7.04 8.16 -67.12
C THR A 577 -8.28 7.33 -66.80
N ILE A 578 -9.46 7.80 -67.21
CA ILE A 578 -10.74 7.12 -67.00
C ILE A 578 -11.09 6.34 -68.27
N LYS A 579 -11.47 5.08 -68.08
CA LYS A 579 -11.87 4.13 -69.12
C LYS A 579 -13.16 3.43 -68.68
N GLY A 580 -14.30 3.94 -69.14
CA GLY A 580 -15.60 3.37 -68.81
C GLY A 580 -15.88 3.33 -67.31
N SER A 581 -15.87 2.12 -66.72
CA SER A 581 -16.14 1.86 -65.30
C SER A 581 -14.91 1.82 -64.40
N TRP A 582 -13.71 2.07 -64.93
CA TRP A 582 -12.48 2.07 -64.15
C TRP A 582 -11.59 3.27 -64.46
N ARG A 583 -10.64 3.51 -63.57
CA ARG A 583 -9.58 4.52 -63.69
C ARG A 583 -8.23 3.89 -63.43
N ALA A 584 -7.19 4.38 -64.11
CA ALA A 584 -5.80 4.08 -63.78
C ALA A 584 -5.02 5.38 -63.51
N PRO A 585 -4.00 5.34 -62.63
CA PRO A 585 -3.04 6.42 -62.49
C PRO A 585 -2.41 6.80 -63.84
N LYS A 586 -2.23 8.10 -64.08
CA LYS A 586 -1.72 8.64 -65.36
C LYS A 586 -0.29 8.19 -65.72
N GLN A 587 0.46 7.66 -64.75
CA GLN A 587 1.78 7.08 -64.98
C GLN A 587 1.70 5.72 -65.71
N LEU A 588 0.54 5.07 -65.70
CA LEU A 588 0.28 3.82 -66.40
C LEU A 588 -0.34 4.09 -67.77
N ASP A 589 0.00 3.25 -68.73
CA ASP A 589 -0.64 3.25 -70.04
C ASP A 589 -1.97 2.51 -69.95
N ALA A 590 -3.06 3.27 -69.93
CA ALA A 590 -4.41 2.72 -69.78
C ALA A 590 -4.82 1.81 -70.96
N ASP A 591 -4.28 2.02 -72.16
CA ASP A 591 -4.59 1.17 -73.32
C ASP A 591 -3.93 -0.21 -73.17
N ILE A 592 -2.71 -0.26 -72.63
CA ILE A 592 -2.02 -1.52 -72.29
C ILE A 592 -2.79 -2.28 -71.21
N ILE A 593 -3.25 -1.58 -70.17
CA ILE A 593 -4.04 -2.19 -69.09
C ILE A 593 -5.38 -2.72 -69.61
N GLU A 594 -6.06 -1.99 -70.50
CA GLU A 594 -7.30 -2.41 -71.14
C GLU A 594 -7.11 -3.71 -71.95
N ASP A 595 -6.08 -3.77 -72.79
CA ASP A 595 -5.74 -4.97 -73.57
C ASP A 595 -5.37 -6.16 -72.68
N GLY A 596 -4.61 -5.93 -71.60
CA GLY A 596 -4.31 -6.96 -70.60
C GLY A 596 -5.55 -7.49 -69.88
N ALA A 597 -6.48 -6.60 -69.54
CA ALA A 597 -7.72 -6.94 -68.85
C ALA A 597 -8.69 -7.72 -69.75
N GLU A 598 -8.77 -7.38 -71.04
CA GLU A 598 -9.51 -8.16 -72.04
C GLU A 598 -8.90 -9.56 -72.23
N LYS A 599 -7.57 -9.64 -72.39
CA LYS A 599 -6.85 -10.92 -72.52
C LYS A 599 -6.99 -11.81 -71.28
N PHE A 600 -7.03 -11.22 -70.08
CA PHE A 600 -7.29 -11.97 -68.86
C PHE A 600 -8.66 -12.66 -68.90
N ILE A 601 -9.72 -11.95 -69.32
CA ILE A 601 -11.06 -12.55 -69.44
C ILE A 601 -11.07 -13.67 -70.49
N ASP A 602 -10.35 -13.52 -71.60
CA ASP A 602 -10.22 -14.59 -72.61
C ASP A 602 -9.51 -15.83 -72.05
N ALA A 603 -8.47 -15.62 -71.26
CA ALA A 603 -7.62 -16.66 -70.69
C ALA A 603 -8.20 -17.29 -69.41
N ILE A 604 -9.17 -16.64 -68.75
CA ILE A 604 -9.70 -17.10 -67.47
C ILE A 604 -10.24 -18.53 -67.58
N ASP A 605 -9.85 -19.37 -66.60
CA ASP A 605 -10.38 -20.71 -66.45
C ASP A 605 -11.61 -20.64 -65.54
N PRO A 606 -12.82 -20.96 -66.04
CA PRO A 606 -14.04 -20.97 -65.22
C PRO A 606 -13.95 -21.92 -64.03
N SER A 607 -13.06 -22.91 -64.04
CA SER A 607 -12.90 -23.88 -62.95
C SER A 607 -12.38 -23.27 -61.64
N THR A 608 -11.77 -22.08 -61.70
CA THR A 608 -11.26 -21.33 -60.53
C THR A 608 -12.29 -20.37 -59.95
N ILE A 609 -13.43 -20.19 -60.62
CA ILE A 609 -14.47 -19.23 -60.24
C ILE A 609 -15.52 -19.92 -59.37
N ALA A 610 -16.04 -19.23 -58.35
CA ALA A 610 -17.21 -19.66 -57.62
C ALA A 610 -18.50 -19.40 -58.42
N PHE A 611 -19.19 -20.47 -58.79
CA PHE A 611 -20.52 -20.42 -59.39
C PHE A 611 -21.36 -21.62 -58.92
N ALA A 612 -22.68 -21.42 -58.87
CA ALA A 612 -23.62 -22.50 -58.56
C ALA A 612 -23.95 -23.28 -59.84
N VAL A 613 -23.91 -24.61 -59.76
CA VAL A 613 -24.39 -25.50 -60.82
C VAL A 613 -25.84 -25.87 -60.52
N PRO A 614 -26.83 -25.46 -61.34
CA PRO A 614 -28.22 -25.82 -61.14
C PRO A 614 -28.44 -27.34 -61.25
N SER A 615 -29.38 -27.88 -60.48
CA SER A 615 -29.76 -29.29 -60.53
C SER A 615 -30.15 -29.71 -61.96
N GLY A 616 -29.49 -30.74 -62.48
CA GLY A 616 -29.73 -31.27 -63.85
C GLY A 616 -28.83 -30.66 -64.94
N VAL A 617 -27.92 -29.75 -64.60
CA VAL A 617 -26.92 -29.18 -65.52
C VAL A 617 -25.56 -29.82 -65.26
N SER A 618 -24.81 -30.18 -66.31
CA SER A 618 -23.44 -30.66 -66.15
C SER A 618 -22.49 -29.51 -65.79
N GLU A 619 -21.47 -29.82 -64.99
CA GLU A 619 -20.48 -28.83 -64.56
C GLU A 619 -19.74 -28.20 -65.76
N ASP A 620 -19.42 -28.98 -66.79
CA ASP A 620 -18.75 -28.49 -68.00
C ASP A 620 -19.62 -27.50 -68.79
N PHE A 621 -20.92 -27.77 -68.92
CA PHE A 621 -21.85 -26.84 -69.55
C PHE A 621 -21.99 -25.55 -68.72
N ALA A 622 -22.03 -25.66 -67.39
CA ALA A 622 -22.06 -24.49 -66.52
C ALA A 622 -20.78 -23.65 -66.66
N LYS A 623 -19.60 -24.27 -66.75
CA LYS A 623 -18.31 -23.58 -67.01
C LYS A 623 -18.33 -22.84 -68.34
N GLU A 624 -18.78 -23.47 -69.42
CA GLU A 624 -18.92 -22.81 -70.73
C GLU A 624 -19.85 -21.58 -70.66
N ARG A 625 -20.95 -21.68 -69.92
CA ARG A 625 -21.91 -20.58 -69.74
C ARG A 625 -21.32 -19.44 -68.92
N VAL A 626 -20.58 -19.75 -67.85
CA VAL A 626 -19.86 -18.75 -67.05
C VAL A 626 -18.82 -18.04 -67.93
N LYS A 627 -18.01 -18.78 -68.70
CA LYS A 627 -17.04 -18.18 -69.62
C LYS A 627 -17.71 -17.25 -70.62
N ALA A 628 -18.77 -17.72 -71.27
CA ALA A 628 -19.50 -16.92 -72.25
C ALA A 628 -20.15 -15.66 -71.63
N ALA A 629 -20.62 -15.74 -70.39
CA ALA A 629 -21.19 -14.60 -69.68
C ALA A 629 -20.11 -13.56 -69.33
N LEU A 630 -18.95 -14.01 -68.83
CA LEU A 630 -17.84 -13.14 -68.48
C LEU A 630 -17.24 -12.46 -69.71
N SER A 631 -16.99 -13.20 -70.80
CA SER A 631 -16.46 -12.64 -72.04
C SER A 631 -17.37 -11.61 -72.71
N LYS A 632 -18.66 -11.58 -72.36
CA LYS A 632 -19.63 -10.70 -73.01
C LYS A 632 -20.00 -9.48 -72.17
N ASP A 633 -20.33 -9.71 -70.89
CA ASP A 633 -21.00 -8.71 -70.05
C ASP A 633 -20.23 -8.43 -68.74
N ALA A 634 -19.05 -9.02 -68.52
CA ALA A 634 -18.21 -8.63 -67.40
C ALA A 634 -17.56 -7.26 -67.65
N TYR A 635 -17.27 -6.56 -66.56
CA TYR A 635 -16.63 -5.26 -66.60
C TYR A 635 -15.65 -5.12 -65.44
N TRP A 636 -14.69 -4.22 -65.61
CA TRP A 636 -13.65 -3.98 -64.64
C TRP A 636 -13.95 -2.74 -63.80
N VAL A 637 -13.62 -2.81 -62.51
CA VAL A 637 -13.72 -1.70 -61.57
C VAL A 637 -12.38 -1.55 -60.88
N THR A 638 -11.87 -0.32 -60.70
CA THR A 638 -10.62 -0.11 -59.96
C THR A 638 -10.75 -0.68 -58.54
N ALA A 639 -9.72 -1.36 -58.04
CA ALA A 639 -9.72 -1.87 -56.68
C ALA A 639 -9.78 -0.69 -55.66
N PRO A 640 -10.42 -0.86 -54.49
CA PRO A 640 -10.54 0.22 -53.49
C PRO A 640 -9.21 0.80 -52.99
N ASP A 641 -8.14 0.01 -53.04
CA ASP A 641 -6.77 0.41 -52.69
C ASP A 641 -5.96 0.95 -53.88
N GLU A 642 -6.61 1.11 -55.04
CA GLU A 642 -6.01 1.54 -56.31
C GLU A 642 -4.85 0.66 -56.80
N SER A 643 -4.76 -0.60 -56.36
CA SER A 643 -3.67 -1.53 -56.72
C SER A 643 -3.85 -2.24 -58.07
N GLY A 644 -5.05 -2.17 -58.66
CA GLY A 644 -5.38 -2.91 -59.86
C GLY A 644 -6.86 -2.84 -60.24
N LEU A 645 -7.33 -3.84 -60.98
CA LEU A 645 -8.72 -3.98 -61.42
C LEU A 645 -9.37 -5.23 -60.81
N ALA A 646 -10.60 -5.05 -60.33
CA ALA A 646 -11.48 -6.12 -59.84
C ALA A 646 -12.52 -6.47 -60.92
N LEU A 647 -12.73 -7.76 -61.17
CA LEU A 647 -13.68 -8.24 -62.17
C LEU A 647 -15.10 -8.28 -61.59
N TYR A 648 -16.05 -7.68 -62.30
CA TYR A 648 -17.46 -7.62 -61.90
C TYR A 648 -18.36 -8.20 -63.00
N TYR A 649 -19.48 -8.80 -62.57
CA TYR A 649 -20.54 -9.28 -63.43
C TYR A 649 -21.89 -9.14 -62.73
N GLY A 650 -22.92 -8.68 -63.45
CA GLY A 650 -24.28 -8.58 -62.91
C GLY A 650 -24.43 -7.67 -61.67
N GLY A 651 -23.52 -6.71 -61.48
CA GLY A 651 -23.51 -5.80 -60.34
C GLY A 651 -22.75 -6.31 -59.10
N GLY A 652 -22.16 -7.51 -59.14
CA GLY A 652 -21.35 -8.07 -58.06
C GLY A 652 -19.92 -8.40 -58.51
N ALA A 653 -18.99 -8.45 -57.55
CA ALA A 653 -17.64 -8.94 -57.81
C ALA A 653 -17.66 -10.43 -58.14
N VAL A 654 -16.88 -10.83 -59.15
CA VAL A 654 -16.65 -12.24 -59.46
C VAL A 654 -15.71 -12.81 -58.40
N LEU A 655 -16.09 -13.95 -57.81
CA LEU A 655 -15.35 -14.56 -56.71
C LEU A 655 -14.61 -15.83 -57.15
N ASP A 656 -13.47 -16.11 -56.54
CA ASP A 656 -12.80 -17.41 -56.61
C ASP A 656 -13.52 -18.46 -55.75
N LYS A 657 -13.05 -19.71 -55.76
CA LYS A 657 -13.64 -20.81 -54.97
C LYS A 657 -13.51 -20.63 -53.45
N GLU A 658 -12.55 -19.83 -53.03
CA GLU A 658 -12.28 -19.45 -51.64
C GLU A 658 -13.18 -18.29 -51.18
N GLY A 659 -13.91 -17.67 -52.10
CA GLY A 659 -14.84 -16.57 -51.85
C GLY A 659 -14.21 -15.17 -51.94
N ASN A 660 -12.98 -15.05 -52.43
CA ASN A 660 -12.31 -13.76 -52.61
C ASN A 660 -12.62 -13.15 -53.98
N PRO A 661 -12.71 -11.81 -54.09
CA PRO A 661 -12.83 -11.13 -55.37
C PRO A 661 -11.63 -11.40 -56.28
N ILE A 662 -11.89 -11.63 -57.58
CA ILE A 662 -10.84 -11.72 -58.59
C ILE A 662 -10.32 -10.32 -58.88
N ILE A 663 -9.10 -10.05 -58.39
CA ILE A 663 -8.37 -8.79 -58.58
C ILE A 663 -7.08 -9.08 -59.35
N GLN A 664 -6.76 -8.22 -60.32
CA GLN A 664 -5.51 -8.27 -61.07
C GLN A 664 -4.73 -6.98 -60.83
N GLY A 665 -3.46 -7.11 -60.43
CA GLY A 665 -2.58 -5.97 -60.22
C GLY A 665 -2.20 -5.27 -61.52
N TRP A 666 -1.80 -4.00 -61.44
CA TRP A 666 -1.38 -3.24 -62.63
C TRP A 666 -0.24 -3.92 -63.42
N ASP A 667 0.77 -4.43 -62.72
CA ASP A 667 1.93 -5.11 -63.33
C ASP A 667 1.51 -6.44 -64.00
N ASP A 668 0.56 -7.16 -63.40
CA ASP A 668 0.05 -8.42 -63.96
C ASP A 668 -0.72 -8.17 -65.26
N LEU A 669 -1.58 -7.15 -65.28
CA LEU A 669 -2.35 -6.77 -66.47
C LEU A 669 -1.43 -6.27 -67.58
N ALA A 670 -0.44 -5.43 -67.25
CA ALA A 670 0.56 -4.99 -68.22
C ALA A 670 1.39 -6.18 -68.77
N GLY A 671 1.73 -7.14 -67.92
CA GLY A 671 2.41 -8.37 -68.32
C GLY A 671 1.54 -9.27 -69.21
N GLU A 672 0.23 -9.37 -68.94
CA GLU A 672 -0.71 -10.18 -69.71
C GLU A 672 -0.93 -9.63 -71.13
N SER A 673 -0.95 -8.30 -71.28
CA SER A 673 -0.94 -7.63 -72.59
C SER A 673 0.21 -8.13 -73.48
N ALA A 674 1.40 -8.36 -72.90
CA ALA A 674 2.58 -8.80 -73.65
C ALA A 674 2.59 -10.29 -74.06
N LYS A 675 1.69 -11.13 -73.53
CA LYS A 675 1.75 -12.61 -73.70
C LYS A 675 0.99 -13.16 -74.90
N VAL A 676 -0.01 -12.46 -75.42
CA VAL A 676 -0.90 -12.99 -76.48
C VAL A 676 -0.97 -12.02 -77.67
N PRO A 677 -0.72 -12.47 -78.93
CA PRO A 677 -0.76 -11.59 -80.10
C PRO A 677 -2.15 -10.95 -80.28
N SER A 678 -2.17 -9.67 -80.68
CA SER A 678 -3.41 -8.91 -80.86
C SER A 678 -4.33 -9.55 -81.90
N LEU A 679 -5.62 -9.17 -81.95
CA LEU A 679 -6.54 -9.60 -83.00
C LEU A 679 -6.02 -9.27 -84.41
N PHE A 680 -5.26 -8.18 -84.55
CA PHE A 680 -4.61 -7.79 -85.80
C PHE A 680 -3.45 -8.73 -86.16
N ASP A 681 -2.66 -9.14 -85.17
CA ASP A 681 -1.58 -10.12 -85.35
C ASP A 681 -2.14 -11.50 -85.70
N ARG A 682 -3.23 -11.92 -85.06
CA ARG A 682 -3.94 -13.17 -85.38
C ARG A 682 -4.59 -13.13 -86.78
N PHE A 683 -5.15 -12.00 -87.18
CA PHE A 683 -5.67 -11.79 -88.54
C PHE A 683 -4.55 -11.87 -89.59
N ASN A 684 -3.40 -11.24 -89.33
CA ASN A 684 -2.24 -11.30 -90.23
C ASN A 684 -1.63 -12.70 -90.29
N GLU A 685 -1.48 -13.40 -89.17
CA GLU A 685 -1.05 -14.80 -89.16
C GLU A 685 -2.01 -15.71 -89.93
N GLY A 686 -3.33 -15.52 -89.78
CA GLY A 686 -4.34 -16.26 -90.53
C GLY A 686 -4.19 -16.03 -92.04
N ARG A 687 -3.92 -14.79 -92.44
CA ARG A 687 -3.66 -14.42 -93.84
C ARG A 687 -2.37 -15.04 -94.37
N GLU A 688 -1.29 -15.03 -93.60
CA GLU A 688 -0.02 -15.66 -93.97
C GLU A 688 -0.10 -17.18 -94.05
N LYS A 689 -0.84 -17.82 -93.14
CA LYS A 689 -1.11 -19.26 -93.19
C LYS A 689 -1.93 -19.65 -94.43
N MET A 690 -2.91 -18.83 -94.83
CA MET A 690 -3.63 -19.04 -96.11
C MET A 690 -2.72 -18.87 -97.32
N ILE A 691 -1.88 -17.83 -97.37
CA ILE A 691 -0.92 -17.60 -98.46
C ILE A 691 0.10 -18.77 -98.57
N ASN A 692 0.55 -19.30 -97.43
CA ASN A 692 1.47 -20.43 -97.41
C ASN A 692 0.80 -21.77 -97.78
N ALA A 693 -0.45 -21.99 -97.37
CA ALA A 693 -1.22 -23.16 -97.79
C ALA A 693 -1.50 -23.16 -99.31
N GLU A 694 -1.73 -21.99 -99.89
CA GLU A 694 -1.93 -21.81 -101.33
C GLU A 694 -0.61 -22.03 -102.12
N LYS A 695 0.52 -21.55 -101.60
CA LYS A 695 1.86 -21.87 -102.14
C LYS A 695 2.20 -23.35 -102.07
N GLN A 696 1.85 -24.04 -100.98
CA GLN A 696 2.07 -25.49 -100.84
C GLN A 696 1.19 -26.32 -101.78
N ARG A 697 -0.05 -25.88 -102.03
CA ARG A 697 -0.92 -26.47 -103.06
C ARG A 697 -0.34 -26.32 -104.47
N LEU A 698 0.24 -25.16 -104.78
CA LEU A 698 0.86 -24.90 -106.08
C LEU A 698 2.22 -25.63 -106.25
N SER A 699 2.98 -25.88 -105.18
CA SER A 699 4.22 -26.67 -105.25
C SER A 699 3.99 -28.18 -105.28
N GLY A 700 2.84 -28.68 -104.80
CA GLY A 700 2.50 -30.10 -104.80
C GLY A 700 2.06 -30.68 -106.15
N GLN A 701 1.73 -29.84 -107.13
CA GLN A 701 1.34 -30.27 -108.48
C GLN A 701 2.50 -30.38 -109.47
N GLY A 702 3.75 -30.13 -109.04
CA GLY A 702 4.94 -30.15 -109.90
C GLY A 702 5.84 -31.39 -109.80
N ALA A 703 5.47 -32.41 -109.02
CA ALA A 703 6.34 -33.56 -108.71
C ALA A 703 5.78 -34.93 -109.17
N GLU A 704 5.02 -34.94 -110.27
CA GLU A 704 4.79 -36.15 -111.10
C GLU A 704 5.10 -35.81 -112.56
N GLN A 705 6.39 -35.74 -112.90
CA GLN A 705 6.92 -35.95 -114.25
C GLN A 705 8.28 -36.63 -114.19
#